data_AF-A0A7L2UF93-F1
#
_entry.id   AF-A0A7L2UF93-F1
#
_cell.length_a   1.000
_cell.length_b   1.000
_cell.length_c   1.000
_cell.angle_alpha   90.00
_cell.angle_beta   90.00
_cell.angle_gamma   90.00
#
_symmetry.space_group_name_H-M   'P 1'
#
loop_
_entity.id
_entity.type
_entity.pdbx_description
1 polymer ?
#
loop_
_entity_poly.entity_id
_entity_poly.type
_entity_poly.pdbx_seq_one_letter_code
_entity_poly.pdbx_strand_id
1 'polypeptide(L)'
;GESVPVTKINLPNPSEYPKAMGDEIYSPEVHKRHTLFCGTNVIQTRFYTGELVKALVVRTGFSTAKGQLVRSILYPKPTDFKLYRDAYLFLLSLVVVAGIGFLYTVVNSILNEVPAHTIIIESLDIITITVPPALPAAMTAGIVYAQRRLKKIGIFCISPQRINICGQLNLVCFDKTGTLTEDGLDLWGIQRVENARFLLPEERACSESLLKSEFVACMATCHSLTKIEGVLSGDPLDLKMFEAIGWILEEATEEETALHNRIMPTVVRPSKQLFPESKQATNQEMTSYEIGIVRQFPFSSVLQRMCVIARVLGEKRMDAYMKGAPEVIASLCKQETVPVDFECVLEEYTKQGFRVIALAHRKLESKLTWHKVQTINRDAIENNMDFMGLIIMQNKLKQETPAVLEDLHKANIRTVMVTGDNMLTAISVARDCGMILPQDKVIIAEALPPKDGQAARINWHYADTLAKCTSSSPAINSEDIPVKLVHESLEDLQMTKYHFAMNGKSFAVILEHFQDLVPKLVLHGTVFARMAPDQKTQLVEALQNVDYYVGMCGDGANDCGALKRAHGGISLSELEASVASPFTSRTPSISCVPKLIREGRAALITSFCVFKFMALYSIIQYISVTLLYSNVNRVTLENHNDVMCNLFFFLFAVSLNPAWKELVARRPPSGLISGPLLACNVLDVTNTSPAHHGNESLHDEHYIKNYENTTLFF
;
A
#
# COMPACT_ATOMS: atom_id res chain seq x y z
N GLY A 1 9.20 8.89 4.82
CA GLY A 1 8.65 8.33 3.57
C GLY A 1 9.75 7.77 2.72
N GLU A 2 10.49 8.64 2.04
CA GLU A 2 11.77 8.26 1.44
C GLU A 2 12.80 8.07 2.57
N SER A 3 13.50 6.93 2.58
CA SER A 3 14.64 6.65 3.46
C SER A 3 15.92 7.39 3.03
N VAL A 4 15.82 8.12 1.91
CA VAL A 4 16.91 8.83 1.26
C VAL A 4 17.10 10.20 1.91
N PRO A 5 18.33 10.58 2.30
CA PRO A 5 18.62 11.94 2.74
C PRO A 5 18.28 12.96 1.65
N VAL A 6 17.45 13.94 1.98
CA VAL A 6 17.07 15.01 1.06
C VAL A 6 17.83 16.28 1.40
N THR A 7 18.65 16.77 0.46
CA THR A 7 19.36 18.04 0.60
C THR A 7 18.37 19.21 0.58
N LYS A 8 18.47 20.07 1.61
CA LYS A 8 17.66 21.28 1.76
C LYS A 8 18.51 22.51 1.45
N ILE A 9 17.89 23.49 0.81
CA ILE A 9 18.57 24.74 0.40
C ILE A 9 17.85 25.94 1.00
N ASN A 10 18.59 27.04 1.17
CA ASN A 10 18.03 28.32 1.63
C ASN A 10 16.98 28.85 0.66
N LEU A 11 15.98 29.58 1.19
CA LEU A 11 15.05 30.34 0.36
C LEU A 11 15.85 31.40 -0.42
N PRO A 12 15.69 31.49 -1.75
CA PRO A 12 16.37 32.51 -2.55
C PRO A 12 15.93 33.90 -2.09
N ASN A 13 16.89 34.82 -1.92
CA ASN A 13 16.63 36.16 -1.42
C ASN A 13 15.95 37.00 -2.53
N PRO A 14 14.70 37.46 -2.36
CA PRO A 14 13.99 38.19 -3.41
C PRO A 14 14.66 39.53 -3.78
N SER A 15 15.43 40.12 -2.87
CA SER A 15 16.16 41.38 -3.11
C SER A 15 17.40 41.22 -4.00
N GLU A 16 17.97 40.03 -4.16
CA GLU A 16 19.07 39.76 -5.11
C GLU A 16 18.55 39.36 -6.50
N TYR A 17 17.30 38.91 -6.63
CA TYR A 17 16.73 38.37 -7.88
C TYR A 17 15.29 38.86 -8.16
N PRO A 18 15.08 40.17 -8.38
CA PRO A 18 13.76 40.79 -8.49
C PRO A 18 12.95 40.42 -9.76
N LYS A 19 13.51 39.63 -10.70
CA LYS A 19 12.84 39.29 -11.97
C LYS A 19 12.35 37.84 -12.08
N ALA A 20 12.68 36.98 -11.12
CA ALA A 20 12.43 35.53 -11.24
C ALA A 20 11.26 35.01 -10.38
N MET A 21 10.84 35.76 -9.37
CA MET A 21 9.73 35.38 -8.49
C MET A 21 8.72 36.51 -8.52
N GLY A 22 7.50 36.24 -9.00
CA GLY A 22 6.36 37.08 -8.64
C GLY A 22 6.13 37.02 -7.12
N ASP A 23 5.10 37.71 -6.62
CA ASP A 23 4.65 37.60 -5.22
C ASP A 23 4.13 36.18 -4.89
N GLU A 24 5.00 35.18 -4.89
CA GLU A 24 4.65 33.79 -4.58
C GLU A 24 4.53 33.63 -3.06
N ILE A 25 3.30 33.42 -2.61
CA ILE A 25 2.99 33.13 -1.20
C ILE A 25 3.64 31.79 -0.83
N TYR A 26 4.35 31.76 0.31
CA TYR A 26 4.95 30.54 0.82
C TYR A 26 3.90 29.43 1.03
N SER A 27 3.99 28.39 0.20
CA SER A 27 3.30 27.12 0.41
C SER A 27 4.30 26.01 0.80
N PRO A 28 4.06 25.23 1.86
CA PRO A 28 4.89 24.07 2.23
C PRO A 28 4.98 23.01 1.12
N GLU A 29 4.00 22.95 0.23
CA GLU A 29 3.95 21.96 -0.86
C GLU A 29 4.79 22.36 -2.06
N VAL A 30 4.76 23.64 -2.43
CA VAL A 30 5.56 24.21 -3.53
C VAL A 30 7.02 24.36 -3.09
N HIS A 31 7.26 24.81 -1.85
CA HIS A 31 8.58 25.08 -1.30
C HIS A 31 9.13 23.93 -0.42
N LYS A 32 8.82 22.67 -0.76
CA LYS A 32 9.28 21.48 -0.02
C LYS A 32 10.81 21.43 0.18
N ARG A 33 11.59 22.02 -0.72
CA ARG A 33 13.07 22.06 -0.66
C ARG A 33 13.63 23.00 0.39
N HIS A 34 12.86 24.02 0.74
CA HIS A 34 13.21 25.02 1.74
C HIS A 34 12.53 24.73 3.09
N THR A 35 11.71 23.68 3.15
CA THR A 35 10.89 23.35 4.31
C THR A 35 11.43 22.13 5.04
N LEU A 36 11.61 22.26 6.35
CA LEU A 36 11.93 21.18 7.27
C LEU A 36 10.65 20.69 7.97
N PHE A 37 10.47 19.38 8.08
CA PHE A 37 9.25 18.79 8.65
C PHE A 37 9.50 18.25 10.05
N CYS A 38 8.54 18.43 10.95
CA CYS A 38 8.60 17.80 12.28
C CYS A 38 8.56 16.27 12.12
N GLY A 39 9.57 15.57 12.64
CA GLY A 39 9.73 14.13 12.49
C GLY A 39 10.96 13.72 11.66
N THR A 40 11.58 14.66 10.93
CA THR A 40 12.83 14.41 10.21
C THR A 40 14.05 14.78 11.04
N ASN A 41 15.14 14.03 10.89
CA ASN A 41 16.43 14.34 11.51
C ASN A 41 17.34 15.06 10.52
N VAL A 42 18.05 16.08 10.97
CA VAL A 42 19.13 16.72 10.20
C VAL A 42 20.40 15.90 10.43
N ILE A 43 20.91 15.27 9.37
CA ILE A 43 22.07 14.38 9.45
C ILE A 43 23.37 15.17 9.29
N GLN A 44 23.41 16.07 8.31
CA GLN A 44 24.59 16.87 7.99
C GLN A 44 24.18 18.27 7.54
N THR A 45 24.99 19.27 7.89
CA THR A 45 24.86 20.65 7.40
C THR A 45 26.12 21.03 6.65
N ARG A 46 25.98 21.56 5.42
CA ARG A 46 27.12 22.16 4.71
C ARG A 46 27.43 23.51 5.34
N PHE A 47 28.50 23.59 6.12
CA PHE A 47 28.87 24.78 6.88
C PHE A 47 29.36 25.91 5.97
N TYR A 48 28.80 27.10 6.18
CA TYR A 48 29.55 28.35 6.09
C TYR A 48 30.06 28.60 7.52
N THR A 49 31.38 28.64 7.68
CA THR A 49 32.13 28.69 8.95
C THR A 49 31.40 29.39 10.12
N GLY A 50 31.14 28.64 11.20
CA GLY A 50 30.77 29.19 12.52
C GLY A 50 29.30 29.60 12.70
N GLU A 51 28.46 29.57 11.66
CA GLU A 51 27.04 29.93 11.78
C GLU A 51 26.13 28.70 11.85
N LEU A 52 25.28 28.65 12.88
CA LEU A 52 24.19 27.68 12.94
C LEU A 52 23.18 27.95 11.82
N VAL A 53 22.74 26.90 11.14
CA VAL A 53 21.65 27.00 10.15
C VAL A 53 20.38 27.46 10.87
N LYS A 54 19.87 28.63 10.50
CA LYS A 54 18.64 29.20 11.06
C LYS A 54 17.44 28.81 10.19
N ALA A 55 16.32 28.50 10.82
CA ALA A 55 15.04 28.19 10.16
C ALA A 55 13.88 28.88 10.88
N LEU A 56 12.81 29.19 10.14
CA LEU A 56 11.58 29.77 10.68
C LEU A 56 10.54 28.68 10.98
N VAL A 57 9.97 28.70 12.18
CA VAL A 57 8.92 27.76 12.57
C VAL A 57 7.58 28.19 11.96
N VAL A 58 7.00 27.35 11.09
CA VAL A 58 5.71 27.62 10.44
C VAL A 58 4.52 27.01 11.19
N ARG A 59 4.68 25.80 11.76
CA ARG A 59 3.62 25.06 12.46
C ARG A 59 4.18 24.35 13.70
N THR A 60 3.37 24.22 14.74
CA THR A 60 3.72 23.54 16.01
C THR A 60 2.65 22.53 16.44
N GLY A 61 3.02 21.57 17.30
CA GLY A 61 2.10 20.59 17.89
C GLY A 61 1.32 19.74 16.87
N PHE A 62 0.02 19.54 17.12
CA PHE A 62 -0.90 18.77 16.27
C PHE A 62 -1.15 19.37 14.88
N SER A 63 -0.74 20.62 14.65
CA SER A 63 -0.84 21.28 13.33
C SER A 63 0.32 20.91 12.41
N THR A 64 1.39 20.31 12.93
CA THR A 64 2.48 19.75 12.11
C THR A 64 2.03 18.50 11.36
N ALA A 65 2.73 18.12 10.28
CA ALA A 65 2.41 16.91 9.52
C ALA A 65 2.43 15.64 10.41
N LYS A 66 3.48 15.46 11.22
CA LYS A 66 3.57 14.37 12.20
C LYS A 66 2.48 14.47 13.28
N GLY A 67 2.20 15.67 13.76
CA GLY A 67 1.12 15.90 14.73
C GLY A 67 -0.25 15.47 14.20
N GLN A 68 -0.58 15.80 12.94
CA GLN A 68 -1.83 15.38 12.31
C GLN A 68 -1.93 13.84 12.20
N LEU A 69 -0.82 13.16 11.88
CA LEU A 69 -0.76 11.70 11.90
C LEU A 69 -1.05 11.15 13.29
N VAL A 70 -0.39 11.65 14.34
CA VAL A 70 -0.62 11.23 15.74
C VAL A 70 -2.07 11.49 16.19
N ARG A 71 -2.62 12.67 15.89
CA ARG A 71 -4.03 12.99 16.21
C ARG A 71 -4.97 11.98 15.60
N SER A 72 -4.71 11.61 14.35
CA SER A 72 -5.54 10.63 13.67
C SER A 72 -5.43 9.24 14.30
N ILE A 73 -4.28 8.85 14.85
CA ILE A 73 -4.08 7.56 15.54
C ILE A 73 -4.82 7.53 16.87
N LEU A 74 -4.79 8.63 17.62
CA LEU A 74 -5.50 8.77 18.91
C LEU A 74 -7.03 8.75 18.75
N TYR A 75 -7.54 9.25 17.62
CA TYR A 75 -8.98 9.31 17.32
C TYR A 75 -9.28 8.58 16.01
N PRO A 76 -9.24 7.22 16.01
CA PRO A 76 -9.58 6.45 14.84
C PRO A 76 -11.09 6.60 14.50
N LYS A 77 -11.43 6.60 13.21
CA LYS A 77 -12.83 6.51 12.80
C LYS A 77 -13.39 5.14 13.25
N PRO A 78 -14.60 5.09 13.85
CA PRO A 78 -15.21 3.82 14.22
C PRO A 78 -15.45 2.97 12.97
N THR A 79 -15.14 1.67 13.06
CA THR A 79 -15.43 0.69 12.02
C THR A 79 -16.64 -0.13 12.42
N ASP A 80 -17.80 0.17 11.84
CA ASP A 80 -19.06 -0.52 12.12
C ASP A 80 -19.06 -1.92 11.46
N PHE A 81 -18.58 -2.92 12.18
CA PHE A 81 -18.61 -4.29 11.69
C PHE A 81 -19.97 -4.95 11.94
N LYS A 82 -20.59 -5.46 10.88
CA LYS A 82 -21.96 -6.03 10.88
C LYS A 82 -22.17 -7.10 11.96
N LEU A 83 -21.16 -7.94 12.24
CA LEU A 83 -21.25 -8.98 13.28
C LEU A 83 -21.61 -8.44 14.66
N TYR A 84 -20.99 -7.34 15.10
CA TYR A 84 -21.25 -6.79 16.44
C TYR A 84 -22.65 -6.16 16.50
N ARG A 85 -23.04 -5.45 15.44
CA ARG A 85 -24.39 -4.90 15.34
C ARG A 85 -25.45 -6.00 15.38
N ASP A 86 -25.24 -7.07 14.64
CA ASP A 86 -26.14 -8.23 14.64
C ASP A 86 -26.15 -8.94 16.00
N ALA A 87 -25.01 -9.05 16.67
CA ALA A 87 -24.92 -9.62 18.01
C ALA A 87 -25.69 -8.80 19.05
N TYR A 88 -25.61 -7.46 18.99
CA TYR A 88 -26.42 -6.57 19.84
C TYR A 88 -27.91 -6.66 19.51
N LEU A 89 -28.29 -6.73 18.23
CA LEU A 89 -29.68 -6.89 17.82
C LEU A 89 -30.26 -8.22 18.31
N PHE A 90 -29.47 -9.29 18.24
CA PHE A 90 -29.85 -10.59 18.80
C PHE A 90 -29.97 -10.55 20.32
N LEU A 91 -29.04 -9.90 21.03
CA LEU A 91 -29.14 -9.72 22.47
C LEU A 91 -30.45 -9.00 22.85
N LEU A 92 -30.82 -7.97 22.10
CA LEU A 92 -32.08 -7.26 22.29
C LEU A 92 -33.29 -8.16 22.04
N SER A 93 -33.23 -9.06 21.04
CA SER A 93 -34.30 -10.05 20.82
C SER A 93 -34.44 -11.05 21.97
N LEU A 94 -33.34 -11.48 22.58
CA LEU A 94 -33.35 -12.36 23.75
C LEU A 94 -33.97 -11.69 24.98
N VAL A 95 -33.73 -10.39 25.17
CA VAL A 95 -34.37 -9.61 26.26
C VAL A 95 -35.90 -9.58 26.09
N VAL A 96 -36.39 -9.48 24.86
CA VAL A 96 -37.85 -9.53 24.60
C VAL A 96 -38.42 -10.91 24.95
N VAL A 97 -37.73 -11.99 24.56
CA VAL A 97 -38.13 -13.37 24.90
C VAL A 97 -38.10 -13.59 26.42
N ALA A 98 -37.05 -13.10 27.10
CA ALA A 98 -36.95 -13.15 28.56
C ALA A 98 -38.12 -12.44 29.24
N GLY A 99 -38.55 -11.29 28.72
CA GLY A 99 -39.70 -10.55 29.24
C GLY A 99 -41.02 -11.31 29.13
N ILE A 100 -41.22 -12.07 28.04
CA ILE A 100 -42.39 -12.94 27.87
C ILE A 100 -42.36 -14.08 28.89
N GLY A 101 -41.20 -14.76 29.04
CA GLY A 101 -41.04 -15.83 30.02
C GLY A 101 -41.22 -15.36 31.46
N PHE A 102 -40.69 -14.18 31.79
CA PHE A 102 -40.88 -13.53 33.08
C PHE A 102 -42.36 -13.31 33.40
N LEU A 103 -43.13 -12.75 32.45
CA LEU A 103 -44.56 -12.54 32.64
C LEU A 103 -45.31 -13.87 32.81
N TYR A 104 -44.97 -14.86 31.99
CA TYR A 104 -45.57 -16.20 32.05
C TYR A 104 -45.36 -16.86 33.42
N THR A 105 -44.14 -16.84 33.95
CA THR A 105 -43.84 -17.47 35.24
C THR A 105 -44.45 -16.71 36.41
N VAL A 106 -44.49 -15.37 36.38
CA VAL A 106 -45.22 -14.60 37.40
C VAL A 106 -46.69 -14.99 37.43
N VAL A 107 -47.36 -15.08 36.28
CA VAL A 107 -48.77 -15.45 36.20
C VAL A 107 -48.98 -16.89 36.68
N ASN A 108 -48.15 -17.84 36.22
CA ASN A 108 -48.26 -19.24 36.63
C ASN A 108 -47.99 -19.44 38.13
N SER A 109 -46.99 -18.78 38.70
CA SER A 109 -46.65 -18.90 40.11
C SER A 109 -47.68 -18.22 41.03
N ILE A 110 -48.40 -17.19 40.56
CA ILE A 110 -49.56 -16.63 41.27
C ILE A 110 -50.73 -17.62 41.25
N LEU A 111 -51.00 -18.28 40.11
CA LEU A 111 -52.06 -19.29 40.00
C LEU A 111 -51.81 -20.52 40.89
N ASN A 112 -50.54 -20.89 41.07
CA ASN A 112 -50.12 -22.03 41.90
C ASN A 112 -49.88 -21.66 43.39
N GLU A 113 -50.31 -20.47 43.83
CA GLU A 113 -50.24 -20.00 45.22
C GLU A 113 -48.83 -20.08 45.86
N VAL A 114 -47.79 -19.77 45.07
CA VAL A 114 -46.38 -19.81 45.52
C VAL A 114 -46.05 -18.58 46.39
N PRO A 115 -45.23 -18.72 47.46
CA PRO A 115 -44.83 -17.57 48.27
C PRO A 115 -44.08 -16.50 47.48
N ALA A 116 -44.36 -15.22 47.77
CA ALA A 116 -43.85 -14.07 47.02
C ALA A 116 -42.32 -14.00 46.89
N HIS A 117 -41.58 -14.48 47.91
CA HIS A 117 -40.12 -14.51 47.85
C HIS A 117 -39.61 -15.43 46.72
N THR A 118 -40.27 -16.56 46.48
CA THR A 118 -39.90 -17.53 45.45
C THR A 118 -40.25 -17.01 44.07
N ILE A 119 -41.41 -16.34 43.94
CA ILE A 119 -41.82 -15.69 42.68
C ILE A 119 -40.76 -14.69 42.23
N ILE A 120 -40.25 -13.86 43.15
CA ILE A 120 -39.22 -12.86 42.82
C ILE A 120 -37.91 -13.54 42.36
N ILE A 121 -37.48 -14.60 43.04
CA ILE A 121 -36.24 -15.32 42.70
C ILE A 121 -36.38 -16.01 41.34
N GLU A 122 -37.43 -16.80 41.12
CA GLU A 122 -37.67 -17.54 39.87
C GLU A 122 -37.78 -16.60 38.66
N SER A 123 -38.46 -15.46 38.84
CA SER A 123 -38.66 -14.51 37.76
C SER A 123 -37.35 -13.79 37.39
N LEU A 124 -36.53 -13.41 38.37
CA LEU A 124 -35.21 -12.81 38.12
C LEU A 124 -34.20 -13.82 37.54
N ASP A 125 -34.33 -15.10 37.88
CA ASP A 125 -33.47 -16.16 37.37
C ASP A 125 -33.64 -16.34 35.85
N ILE A 126 -34.88 -16.35 35.35
CA ILE A 126 -35.18 -16.45 33.90
C ILE A 126 -34.52 -15.33 33.10
N ILE A 127 -34.54 -14.10 33.62
CA ILE A 127 -33.88 -12.96 32.96
C ILE A 127 -32.36 -13.17 32.92
N THR A 128 -31.78 -13.62 34.02
CA THR A 128 -30.33 -13.82 34.16
C THR A 128 -29.82 -14.95 33.28
N ILE A 129 -30.60 -16.03 33.14
CA ILE A 129 -30.30 -17.19 32.31
C ILE A 129 -30.37 -16.87 30.81
N THR A 130 -31.36 -16.08 30.41
CA THR A 130 -31.62 -15.78 29.00
C THR A 130 -30.51 -14.91 28.38
N VAL A 131 -29.88 -14.04 29.19
CA VAL A 131 -28.85 -13.10 28.72
C VAL A 131 -27.46 -13.61 29.12
N PRO A 132 -26.66 -14.18 28.20
CA PRO A 132 -25.37 -14.75 28.57
C PRO A 132 -24.31 -13.67 28.88
N PRO A 133 -23.89 -13.48 30.15
CA PRO A 133 -22.94 -12.42 30.51
C PRO A 133 -21.53 -12.70 29.96
N ALA A 134 -21.22 -13.98 29.70
CA ALA A 134 -19.91 -14.40 29.20
C ALA A 134 -19.68 -14.10 27.70
N LEU A 135 -20.71 -13.73 26.94
CA LEU A 135 -20.62 -13.60 25.48
C LEU A 135 -19.58 -12.56 25.02
N PRO A 136 -19.56 -11.31 25.54
CA PRO A 136 -18.54 -10.33 25.14
C PRO A 136 -17.11 -10.75 25.51
N ALA A 137 -16.96 -11.41 26.67
CA ALA A 137 -15.66 -11.89 27.16
C ALA A 137 -15.13 -13.03 26.27
N ALA A 138 -15.98 -13.98 25.89
CA ALA A 138 -15.63 -15.12 25.04
C ALA A 138 -15.23 -14.67 23.63
N MET A 139 -15.97 -13.74 23.03
CA MET A 139 -15.61 -13.17 21.73
C MET A 139 -14.25 -12.45 21.78
N THR A 140 -13.99 -11.72 22.86
CA THR A 140 -12.71 -11.03 23.05
C THR A 140 -11.55 -12.02 23.22
N ALA A 141 -11.76 -13.11 23.97
CA ALA A 141 -10.76 -14.16 24.15
C ALA A 141 -10.32 -14.77 22.82
N GLY A 142 -11.26 -15.15 21.95
CA GLY A 142 -10.95 -15.72 20.62
C GLY A 142 -10.06 -14.81 19.77
N ILE A 143 -10.34 -13.50 19.78
CA ILE A 143 -9.54 -12.49 19.07
C ILE A 143 -8.13 -12.37 19.65
N VAL A 144 -7.98 -12.37 20.98
CA VAL A 144 -6.68 -12.30 21.66
C VAL A 144 -5.81 -13.52 21.34
N TYR A 145 -6.40 -14.72 21.27
CA TYR A 145 -5.68 -15.92 20.84
C TYR A 145 -5.23 -15.84 19.38
N ALA A 146 -6.08 -15.35 18.48
CA ALA A 146 -5.70 -15.10 17.09
C ALA A 146 -4.56 -14.07 16.98
N GLN A 147 -4.61 -12.99 17.76
CA GLN A 147 -3.53 -12.00 17.82
C GLN A 147 -2.21 -12.62 18.30
N ARG A 148 -2.23 -13.50 19.31
CA ARG A 148 -1.04 -14.23 19.76
C ARG A 148 -0.47 -15.16 18.68
N ARG A 149 -1.32 -15.82 17.89
CA ARG A 149 -0.87 -16.67 16.77
C ARG A 149 -0.24 -15.84 15.65
N LEU A 150 -0.86 -14.72 15.27
CA LEU A 150 -0.29 -13.78 14.30
C LEU A 150 1.08 -13.26 14.76
N LYS A 151 1.22 -12.91 16.05
CA LYS A 151 2.50 -12.47 16.63
C LYS A 151 3.59 -13.55 16.50
N LYS A 152 3.27 -14.83 16.67
CA LYS A 152 4.22 -15.94 16.48
C LYS A 152 4.71 -16.05 15.03
N ILE A 153 3.88 -15.67 14.06
CA ILE A 153 4.20 -15.66 12.62
C ILE A 153 4.96 -14.38 12.22
N GLY A 154 5.14 -13.42 13.14
CA GLY A 154 5.82 -12.15 12.87
C GLY A 154 4.91 -11.04 12.34
N ILE A 155 3.58 -11.19 12.48
CA ILE A 155 2.59 -10.17 12.14
C ILE A 155 2.07 -9.55 13.44
N PHE A 156 2.38 -8.28 13.67
CA PHE A 156 1.93 -7.52 14.81
C PHE A 156 0.61 -6.83 14.50
N CYS A 157 -0.31 -6.82 15.45
CA CYS A 157 -1.63 -6.21 15.31
C CYS A 157 -1.85 -5.22 16.45
N ILE A 158 -2.15 -3.97 16.09
CA ILE A 158 -2.44 -2.88 17.03
C ILE A 158 -3.93 -2.84 17.38
N SER A 159 -4.79 -3.23 16.42
CA SER A 159 -6.26 -3.18 16.55
C SER A 159 -6.88 -4.58 16.41
N PRO A 160 -7.02 -5.36 17.50
CA PRO A 160 -7.42 -6.77 17.43
C PRO A 160 -8.78 -7.01 16.75
N GLN A 161 -9.73 -6.08 16.90
CA GLN A 161 -11.06 -6.18 16.26
C GLN A 161 -10.99 -6.29 14.72
N ARG A 162 -9.95 -5.71 14.09
CA ARG A 162 -9.76 -5.77 12.63
C ARG A 162 -9.36 -7.17 12.14
N ILE A 163 -8.89 -8.06 13.02
CA ILE A 163 -8.54 -9.45 12.66
C ILE A 163 -9.77 -10.17 12.08
N ASN A 164 -10.94 -10.00 12.71
CA ASN A 164 -12.19 -10.60 12.23
C ASN A 164 -12.63 -10.02 10.87
N ILE A 165 -12.40 -8.72 10.65
CA ILE A 165 -12.71 -8.06 9.37
C ILE A 165 -11.81 -8.60 8.25
N CYS A 166 -10.54 -8.92 8.56
CA CYS A 166 -9.61 -9.52 7.60
C CYS A 166 -10.10 -10.86 7.03
N GLY A 167 -10.98 -11.58 7.74
CA GLY A 167 -11.60 -12.81 7.25
C GLY A 167 -12.59 -12.60 6.09
N GLN A 168 -13.11 -11.38 5.91
CA GLN A 168 -14.07 -11.00 4.88
C GLN A 168 -13.45 -10.33 3.65
N LEU A 169 -12.14 -10.06 3.68
CA LEU A 169 -11.44 -9.39 2.58
C LEU A 169 -11.69 -10.12 1.26
N ASN A 170 -12.08 -9.35 0.25
CA ASN A 170 -12.32 -9.82 -1.12
C ASN A 170 -11.53 -9.04 -2.16
N LEU A 171 -10.86 -7.96 -1.75
CA LEU A 171 -9.98 -7.18 -2.59
C LEU A 171 -8.76 -6.71 -1.79
N VAL A 172 -7.57 -6.85 -2.37
CA VAL A 172 -6.33 -6.33 -1.79
C VAL A 172 -5.64 -5.40 -2.79
N CYS A 173 -5.41 -4.17 -2.36
CA CYS A 173 -4.58 -3.21 -3.05
C CYS A 173 -3.12 -3.41 -2.65
N PHE A 174 -2.21 -3.40 -3.62
CA PHE A 174 -0.77 -3.52 -3.43
C PHE A 174 -0.07 -2.29 -3.99
N ASP A 175 0.85 -1.71 -3.21
CA ASP A 175 1.85 -0.83 -3.80
C ASP A 175 2.84 -1.63 -4.64
N LYS A 176 3.49 -0.98 -5.62
CA LYS A 176 4.41 -1.68 -6.54
C LYS A 176 5.84 -1.73 -5.98
N THR A 177 6.44 -0.55 -5.77
CA THR A 177 7.85 -0.42 -5.36
C THR A 177 7.98 -0.80 -3.89
N GLY A 178 8.97 -1.61 -3.53
CA GLY A 178 9.21 -2.06 -2.16
C GLY A 178 8.19 -3.05 -1.59
N THR A 179 7.01 -3.16 -2.21
CA THR A 179 5.98 -4.15 -1.86
C THR A 179 6.02 -5.37 -2.79
N LEU A 180 5.68 -5.22 -4.08
CA LEU A 180 5.69 -6.31 -5.08
C LEU A 180 7.08 -6.55 -5.67
N THR A 181 7.82 -5.46 -5.89
CA THR A 181 9.21 -5.46 -6.35
C THR A 181 10.17 -5.29 -5.17
N GLU A 182 11.43 -5.65 -5.35
CA GLU A 182 12.50 -5.39 -4.40
C GLU A 182 12.69 -3.87 -4.17
N ASP A 183 13.31 -3.52 -3.04
CA ASP A 183 13.69 -2.15 -2.69
C ASP A 183 14.93 -1.75 -3.48
N GLY A 184 14.74 -1.09 -4.62
CA GLY A 184 15.85 -0.57 -5.43
C GLY A 184 15.59 -0.66 -6.93
N LEU A 185 16.57 -0.16 -7.68
CA LEU A 185 16.64 -0.22 -9.13
C LEU A 185 17.94 -0.94 -9.49
N ASP A 186 17.86 -1.98 -10.30
CA ASP A 186 19.07 -2.62 -10.83
C ASP A 186 19.37 -2.07 -12.21
N LEU A 187 20.65 -1.83 -12.51
CA LEU A 187 21.08 -1.49 -13.86
C LEU A 187 20.99 -2.76 -14.72
N TRP A 188 20.12 -2.73 -15.72
CA TRP A 188 19.99 -3.82 -16.69
C TRP A 188 21.02 -3.64 -17.82
N GLY A 189 21.21 -2.40 -18.28
CA GLY A 189 22.21 -2.11 -19.30
C GLY A 189 22.25 -0.64 -19.72
N ILE A 190 23.19 -0.32 -20.59
CA ILE A 190 23.33 0.99 -21.22
C ILE A 190 23.21 0.86 -22.74
N GLN A 191 22.57 1.86 -23.35
CA GLN A 191 22.31 1.92 -24.79
C GLN A 191 22.84 3.25 -25.32
N ARG A 192 24.10 3.24 -25.78
CA ARG A 192 24.81 4.45 -26.23
C ARG A 192 24.43 4.83 -27.66
N VAL A 193 24.60 6.09 -28.00
CA VAL A 193 24.38 6.63 -29.34
C VAL A 193 25.69 7.12 -29.93
N GLU A 194 25.99 6.65 -31.14
CA GLU A 194 27.10 7.15 -31.96
C GLU A 194 26.57 7.43 -33.37
N ASN A 195 26.91 8.58 -33.95
CA ASN A 195 26.44 9.02 -35.28
C ASN A 195 24.91 8.94 -35.45
N ALA A 196 24.14 9.36 -34.44
CA ALA A 196 22.68 9.34 -34.43
C ALA A 196 22.05 7.96 -34.64
N ARG A 197 22.75 6.89 -34.21
CA ARG A 197 22.23 5.52 -34.16
C ARG A 197 22.52 4.91 -32.81
N PHE A 198 21.59 4.09 -32.31
CA PHE A 198 21.86 3.30 -31.12
C PHE A 198 22.86 2.18 -31.42
N LEU A 199 23.79 1.98 -30.49
CA LEU A 199 24.66 0.81 -30.45
C LEU A 199 23.91 -0.41 -29.90
N LEU A 200 24.55 -1.58 -29.82
CA LEU A 200 23.95 -2.72 -29.15
C LEU A 200 23.89 -2.49 -27.63
N PRO A 201 22.91 -3.08 -26.92
CA PRO A 201 22.82 -2.96 -25.47
C PRO A 201 24.04 -3.58 -24.80
N GLU A 202 24.67 -2.81 -23.92
CA GLU A 202 25.83 -3.24 -23.13
C GLU A 202 25.40 -3.48 -21.69
N GLU A 203 25.51 -4.73 -21.20
CA GLU A 203 25.17 -5.09 -19.81
C GLU A 203 26.15 -4.48 -18.79
N ARG A 204 27.40 -4.24 -19.20
CA ARG A 204 28.44 -3.67 -18.33
C ARG A 204 28.69 -2.21 -18.69
N ALA A 205 28.38 -1.31 -17.74
CA ALA A 205 28.68 0.11 -17.87
C ALA A 205 30.19 0.45 -17.86
N CYS A 206 31.04 -0.51 -17.44
CA CYS A 206 32.48 -0.31 -17.32
C CYS A 206 33.27 -1.33 -18.16
N SER A 207 33.79 -0.86 -19.29
CA SER A 207 34.86 -1.48 -20.06
C SER A 207 36.01 -0.48 -20.21
N GLU A 208 37.25 -0.95 -20.44
CA GLU A 208 38.44 -0.08 -20.48
C GLU A 208 38.33 1.07 -21.51
N SER A 209 37.60 0.85 -22.61
CA SER A 209 37.33 1.86 -23.64
C SER A 209 36.31 2.93 -23.20
N LEU A 210 35.42 2.61 -22.25
CA LEU A 210 34.34 3.49 -21.81
C LEU A 210 34.69 4.35 -20.59
N LEU A 211 35.76 4.03 -19.86
CA LEU A 211 36.19 4.77 -18.66
C LEU A 211 36.43 6.27 -18.92
N LYS A 212 36.85 6.64 -20.14
CA LYS A 212 37.05 8.05 -20.56
C LYS A 212 35.93 8.60 -21.43
N SER A 213 34.83 7.86 -21.59
CA SER A 213 33.71 8.33 -22.39
C SER A 213 32.93 9.42 -21.66
N GLU A 214 32.42 10.38 -22.42
CA GLU A 214 31.54 11.43 -21.90
C GLU A 214 30.28 10.82 -21.24
N PHE A 215 29.86 9.62 -21.66
CA PHE A 215 28.69 8.93 -21.14
C PHE A 215 28.91 8.49 -19.69
N VAL A 216 30.06 7.87 -19.41
CA VAL A 216 30.46 7.49 -18.04
C VAL A 216 30.73 8.74 -17.20
N ALA A 217 31.32 9.79 -17.76
CA ALA A 217 31.47 11.08 -17.09
C ALA A 217 30.11 11.69 -16.68
N CYS A 218 29.10 11.56 -17.53
CA CYS A 218 27.73 12.00 -17.23
C CYS A 218 27.12 11.17 -16.08
N MET A 219 27.26 9.84 -16.09
CA MET A 219 26.81 8.97 -14.98
C MET A 219 27.53 9.28 -13.67
N ALA A 220 28.83 9.59 -13.74
CA ALA A 220 29.66 9.90 -12.59
C ALA A 220 29.39 11.29 -12.00
N THR A 221 28.92 12.27 -12.79
CA THR A 221 28.77 13.66 -12.31
C THR A 221 27.33 14.07 -12.08
N CYS A 222 26.38 13.55 -12.86
CA CYS A 222 24.96 13.83 -12.70
C CYS A 222 24.39 13.02 -11.53
N HIS A 223 24.74 13.36 -10.30
CA HIS A 223 24.14 12.74 -9.12
C HIS A 223 24.03 13.71 -7.96
N SER A 224 23.13 13.42 -7.01
CA SER A 224 23.02 14.15 -5.74
C SER A 224 23.57 13.38 -4.54
N LEU A 225 24.43 12.38 -4.79
CA LEU A 225 25.09 11.58 -3.75
C LEU A 225 26.01 12.44 -2.86
N THR A 226 26.06 12.06 -1.59
CA THR A 226 26.92 12.62 -0.54
C THR A 226 27.49 11.49 0.30
N LYS A 227 28.62 11.71 0.97
CA LYS A 227 29.27 10.69 1.80
C LYS A 227 28.96 10.96 3.27
N ILE A 228 28.13 10.11 3.87
CA ILE A 228 27.73 10.20 5.28
C ILE A 228 28.48 9.10 6.05
N GLU A 229 29.31 9.48 7.03
CA GLU A 229 30.12 8.54 7.82
C GLU A 229 30.99 7.58 6.97
N GLY A 230 31.41 8.06 5.79
CA GLY A 230 32.20 7.26 4.86
C GLY A 230 31.40 6.41 3.86
N VAL A 231 30.08 6.30 4.04
CA VAL A 231 29.17 5.55 3.16
C VAL A 231 28.49 6.49 2.16
N LEU A 232 28.44 6.08 0.89
CA LEU A 232 27.70 6.81 -0.15
C LEU A 232 26.19 6.74 0.14
N SER A 233 25.56 7.91 0.18
CA SER A 233 24.13 8.04 0.45
C SER A 233 23.49 9.06 -0.48
N GLY A 234 22.27 8.75 -0.95
CA GLY A 234 21.47 9.61 -1.82
C GLY A 234 20.41 8.79 -2.56
N ASP A 235 19.89 9.33 -3.66
CA ASP A 235 18.82 8.67 -4.43
C ASP A 235 19.24 7.26 -4.90
N PRO A 236 18.42 6.20 -4.74
CA PRO A 236 18.79 4.83 -5.09
C PRO A 236 19.17 4.68 -6.56
N LEU A 237 18.54 5.46 -7.44
CA LEU A 237 18.85 5.50 -8.87
C LEU A 237 20.28 6.03 -9.09
N ASP A 238 20.60 7.12 -8.42
CA ASP A 238 21.93 7.75 -8.46
C ASP A 238 22.99 6.83 -7.90
N LEU A 239 22.68 6.19 -6.77
CA LEU A 239 23.57 5.25 -6.09
C LEU A 239 23.88 4.06 -6.99
N LYS A 240 22.87 3.48 -7.64
CA LYS A 240 23.04 2.31 -8.53
C LYS A 240 23.77 2.66 -9.81
N MET A 241 23.54 3.84 -10.39
CA MET A 241 24.34 4.34 -11.50
C MET A 241 25.81 4.53 -11.11
N PHE A 242 26.08 5.06 -9.92
CA PHE A 242 27.44 5.31 -9.43
C PHE A 242 28.17 4.03 -9.00
N GLU A 243 27.46 3.08 -8.39
CA GLU A 243 27.98 1.74 -8.08
C GLU A 243 28.35 0.98 -9.36
N ALA A 244 27.52 1.08 -10.41
CA ALA A 244 27.75 0.37 -11.67
C ALA A 244 29.02 0.81 -12.41
N ILE A 245 29.42 2.08 -12.26
CA ILE A 245 30.67 2.59 -12.85
C ILE A 245 31.91 2.31 -11.98
N GLY A 246 31.75 2.07 -10.67
CA GLY A 246 32.88 1.80 -9.77
C GLY A 246 33.82 3.00 -9.55
N TRP A 247 33.29 4.22 -9.67
CA TRP A 247 34.04 5.46 -9.40
C TRP A 247 34.02 5.79 -7.91
N ILE A 248 34.91 6.70 -7.51
CA ILE A 248 35.06 7.16 -6.13
C ILE A 248 34.64 8.63 -6.06
N LEU A 249 33.75 8.94 -5.12
CA LEU A 249 33.33 10.29 -4.77
C LEU A 249 34.19 10.84 -3.63
N GLU A 250 34.82 11.99 -3.85
CA GLU A 250 35.56 12.74 -2.83
C GLU A 250 34.87 14.08 -2.59
N GLU A 251 34.41 14.26 -1.36
CA GLU A 251 33.91 15.54 -0.85
C GLU A 251 35.00 16.18 0.01
N ALA A 252 35.10 17.51 -0.04
CA ALA A 252 36.06 18.23 0.77
C ALA A 252 35.77 18.04 2.27
N THR A 253 36.81 17.73 3.03
CA THR A 253 36.70 17.49 4.48
C THR A 253 36.51 18.82 5.24
N GLU A 254 35.91 18.81 6.43
CA GLU A 254 35.72 20.01 7.27
C GLU A 254 37.03 20.78 7.52
N GLU A 255 38.15 20.06 7.65
CA GLU A 255 39.49 20.62 7.88
C GLU A 255 40.09 21.28 6.63
N GLU A 256 39.82 20.74 5.43
CA GLU A 256 40.37 21.22 4.16
C GLU A 256 39.63 22.46 3.63
N THR A 257 38.33 22.53 3.93
CA THR A 257 37.47 23.68 3.59
C THR A 257 37.79 24.90 4.46
N ALA A 258 38.35 24.69 5.66
CA ALA A 258 38.70 25.75 6.60
C ALA A 258 40.00 26.51 6.23
N LEU A 259 40.91 25.87 5.49
CA LEU A 259 42.25 26.43 5.20
C LEU A 259 42.26 27.42 4.04
N HIS A 260 41.30 27.35 3.12
CA HIS A 260 41.25 28.21 1.95
C HIS A 260 39.82 28.72 1.79
N ASN A 261 39.61 30.03 1.76
CA ASN A 261 38.34 30.72 1.46
C ASN A 261 37.74 30.40 0.05
N ARG A 262 38.09 29.24 -0.53
CA ARG A 262 37.60 28.68 -1.78
C ARG A 262 36.91 27.36 -1.46
N ILE A 263 35.60 27.31 -1.67
CA ILE A 263 34.81 26.08 -1.65
C ILE A 263 35.47 25.11 -2.63
N MET A 264 36.06 24.02 -2.14
CA MET A 264 36.55 22.95 -3.01
C MET A 264 35.34 22.21 -3.59
N PRO A 265 35.25 22.09 -4.94
CA PRO A 265 34.16 21.36 -5.57
C PRO A 265 34.27 19.86 -5.24
N THR A 266 33.13 19.17 -5.18
CA THR A 266 33.09 17.71 -5.10
C THR A 266 33.78 17.12 -6.33
N VAL A 267 34.71 16.18 -6.12
CA VAL A 267 35.50 15.55 -7.20
C VAL A 267 35.10 14.09 -7.34
N VAL A 268 34.96 13.63 -8.58
CA VAL A 268 34.76 12.21 -8.90
C VAL A 268 35.94 11.70 -9.71
N ARG A 269 36.40 10.50 -9.37
CA ARG A 269 37.56 9.87 -10.03
C ARG A 269 37.39 8.35 -10.16
N PRO A 270 37.96 7.72 -11.20
CA PRO A 270 37.93 6.27 -11.34
C PRO A 270 38.74 5.59 -10.22
N SER A 271 38.31 4.41 -9.79
CA SER A 271 39.01 3.64 -8.76
C SER A 271 40.37 3.14 -9.27
N LYS A 272 41.40 3.21 -8.41
CA LYS A 272 42.77 2.76 -8.72
C LYS A 272 42.86 1.25 -9.05
N GLN A 273 41.89 0.45 -8.60
CA GLN A 273 41.84 -1.00 -8.85
C GLN A 273 41.42 -1.38 -10.28
N LEU A 274 40.89 -0.43 -11.06
CA LEU A 274 40.49 -0.64 -12.46
C LEU A 274 41.66 -0.53 -13.45
N PHE A 275 42.85 -0.12 -12.99
CA PHE A 275 44.08 -0.19 -13.78
C PHE A 275 44.83 -1.47 -13.40
N PRO A 276 45.00 -2.45 -14.31
CA PRO A 276 45.98 -3.49 -14.10
C PRO A 276 47.36 -2.83 -13.95
N GLU A 277 48.15 -3.23 -12.95
CA GLU A 277 49.54 -2.81 -12.79
C GLU A 277 50.37 -3.26 -14.01
N SER A 278 50.36 -2.47 -15.09
CA SER A 278 51.27 -2.68 -16.21
C SER A 278 52.62 -2.04 -15.87
N LYS A 279 53.60 -2.93 -15.73
CA LYS A 279 55.03 -2.73 -15.49
C LYS A 279 55.64 -1.52 -16.22
N GLN A 280 56.45 -0.77 -15.46
CA GLN A 280 57.60 0.04 -15.89
C GLN A 280 57.41 0.87 -17.18
N ALA A 281 56.90 2.09 -17.02
CA ALA A 281 57.25 3.19 -17.91
C ALA A 281 57.47 4.47 -17.09
N THR A 282 58.54 5.17 -17.46
CA THR A 282 59.14 6.37 -16.88
C THR A 282 58.17 7.49 -16.46
N ASN A 283 58.20 7.84 -15.17
CA ASN A 283 58.08 9.14 -14.47
C ASN A 283 57.58 10.45 -15.14
N GLN A 284 56.80 10.44 -16.22
CA GLN A 284 56.12 11.65 -16.71
C GLN A 284 54.68 11.31 -17.16
N GLU A 285 53.71 11.88 -16.42
CA GLU A 285 52.28 12.02 -16.77
C GLU A 285 51.37 10.77 -16.75
N MET A 286 51.18 10.14 -15.58
CA MET A 286 49.89 9.51 -15.27
C MET A 286 48.98 10.58 -14.65
N THR A 287 48.34 11.39 -15.48
CA THR A 287 47.30 12.31 -15.02
C THR A 287 46.08 11.49 -14.59
N SER A 288 45.74 11.55 -13.30
CA SER A 288 44.48 11.01 -12.79
C SER A 288 43.33 11.73 -13.52
N TYR A 289 42.47 10.97 -14.20
CA TYR A 289 41.28 11.52 -14.84
C TYR A 289 40.27 11.90 -13.75
N GLU A 290 40.25 13.17 -13.37
CA GLU A 290 39.43 13.70 -12.28
C GLU A 290 38.45 14.73 -12.82
N ILE A 291 37.21 14.66 -12.34
CA ILE A 291 36.15 15.58 -12.75
C ILE A 291 35.62 16.32 -11.53
N GLY A 292 35.75 17.64 -11.53
CA GLY A 292 35.21 18.52 -10.48
C GLY A 292 33.80 19.00 -10.82
N ILE A 293 32.85 18.82 -9.90
CA ILE A 293 31.48 19.31 -10.02
C ILE A 293 31.43 20.79 -9.62
N VAL A 294 31.16 21.67 -10.58
CA VAL A 294 31.19 23.13 -10.39
C VAL A 294 29.86 23.66 -9.88
N ARG A 295 28.75 23.23 -10.48
CA ARG A 295 27.40 23.64 -10.11
C ARG A 295 26.40 22.56 -10.46
N GLN A 296 25.43 22.36 -9.59
CA GLN A 296 24.40 21.34 -9.73
C GLN A 296 23.03 21.99 -9.80
N PHE A 297 22.24 21.63 -10.81
CA PHE A 297 20.81 21.88 -10.89
C PHE A 297 20.07 20.60 -10.49
N PRO A 298 19.63 20.48 -9.22
CA PRO A 298 19.02 19.27 -8.71
C PRO A 298 17.77 18.86 -9.51
N PHE A 299 17.53 17.55 -9.57
CA PHE A 299 16.39 16.95 -10.28
C PHE A 299 15.06 17.60 -9.87
N SER A 300 14.33 18.24 -10.77
CA SER A 300 13.00 18.79 -10.46
C SER A 300 11.91 17.82 -10.94
N SER A 301 10.93 17.49 -10.10
CA SER A 301 9.81 16.61 -10.49
C SER A 301 8.88 17.25 -11.53
N VAL A 302 8.76 18.58 -11.52
CA VAL A 302 7.98 19.34 -12.51
C VAL A 302 8.68 19.34 -13.86
N LEU A 303 10.01 19.52 -13.87
CA LEU A 303 10.82 19.55 -15.09
C LEU A 303 11.30 18.17 -15.55
N GLN A 304 11.17 17.16 -14.68
CA GLN A 304 11.59 15.76 -14.86
C GLN A 304 13.05 15.55 -15.29
N ARG A 305 13.95 16.45 -14.88
CA ARG A 305 15.37 16.41 -15.27
C ARG A 305 16.31 17.07 -14.25
N MET A 306 17.58 16.70 -14.35
CA MET A 306 18.72 17.20 -13.59
C MET A 306 19.84 17.62 -14.55
N CYS A 307 20.58 18.67 -14.20
CA CYS A 307 21.74 19.11 -14.97
C CYS A 307 22.91 19.43 -14.03
N VAL A 308 24.14 19.11 -14.45
CA VAL A 308 25.37 19.38 -13.70
C VAL A 308 26.38 20.00 -14.64
N ILE A 309 27.08 21.02 -14.15
CA ILE A 309 28.21 21.62 -14.84
C ILE A 309 29.46 21.10 -14.15
N ALA A 310 30.32 20.46 -14.93
CA ALA A 310 31.52 19.84 -14.45
C ALA A 310 32.74 20.31 -15.26
N ARG A 311 33.92 20.11 -14.69
CA ARG A 311 35.19 20.45 -15.32
C ARG A 311 36.19 19.34 -15.08
N VAL A 312 36.71 18.78 -16.17
CA VAL A 312 37.82 17.83 -16.14
C VAL A 312 39.10 18.56 -15.70
N LEU A 313 39.88 17.95 -14.79
CA LEU A 313 41.14 18.49 -14.31
C LEU A 313 42.12 18.65 -15.49
N GLY A 314 42.74 19.83 -15.59
CA GLY A 314 43.65 20.19 -16.70
C GLY A 314 42.95 20.80 -17.93
N GLU A 315 41.63 20.65 -18.09
CA GLU A 315 40.91 21.29 -19.19
C GLU A 315 40.53 22.74 -18.87
N LYS A 316 40.55 23.61 -19.90
CA LYS A 316 40.09 25.01 -19.79
C LYS A 316 38.58 25.16 -19.96
N ARG A 317 37.91 24.18 -20.56
CA ARG A 317 36.47 24.20 -20.84
C ARG A 317 35.70 23.51 -19.73
N MET A 318 34.41 23.83 -19.64
CA MET A 318 33.46 23.16 -18.75
C MET A 318 32.45 22.43 -19.61
N ASP A 319 31.95 21.32 -19.10
CA ASP A 319 30.94 20.51 -19.78
C ASP A 319 29.66 20.50 -18.95
N ALA A 320 28.53 20.60 -19.63
CA ALA A 320 27.22 20.43 -19.04
C ALA A 320 26.73 19.02 -19.31
N TYR A 321 26.40 18.29 -18.26
CA TYR A 321 25.82 16.97 -18.30
C TYR A 321 24.37 17.03 -17.82
N MET A 322 23.49 16.21 -18.40
CA MET A 322 22.08 16.19 -18.09
C MET A 322 21.55 14.76 -18.07
N LYS A 323 20.66 14.48 -17.12
CA LYS A 323 19.88 13.25 -17.07
C LYS A 323 18.41 13.52 -16.76
N GLY A 324 17.51 12.70 -17.28
CA GLY A 324 16.08 12.88 -17.02
C GLY A 324 15.17 11.96 -17.81
N ALA A 325 13.88 12.31 -17.82
CA ALA A 325 12.87 11.62 -18.63
C ALA A 325 13.25 11.66 -20.12
N PRO A 326 13.24 10.51 -20.84
CA PRO A 326 13.70 10.44 -22.22
C PRO A 326 13.04 11.45 -23.16
N GLU A 327 11.73 11.65 -23.08
CA GLU A 327 11.03 12.59 -23.98
C GLU A 327 11.46 14.04 -23.73
N VAL A 328 11.65 14.41 -22.47
CA VAL A 328 12.09 15.75 -22.07
C VAL A 328 13.52 16.01 -22.52
N ILE A 329 14.43 15.06 -22.30
CA ILE A 329 15.84 15.21 -22.72
C ILE A 329 15.93 15.28 -24.23
N ALA A 330 15.23 14.41 -24.96
CA ALA A 330 15.21 14.42 -26.42
C ALA A 330 14.71 15.77 -26.97
N SER A 331 13.70 16.39 -26.34
CA SER A 331 13.19 17.70 -26.75
C SER A 331 14.18 18.87 -26.57
N LEU A 332 15.17 18.70 -25.69
CA LEU A 332 16.20 19.70 -25.38
C LEU A 332 17.52 19.44 -26.15
N CYS A 333 17.62 18.28 -26.80
CA CYS A 333 18.77 17.90 -27.61
C CYS A 333 18.64 18.41 -29.06
N LYS A 334 19.78 18.50 -29.75
CA LYS A 334 19.81 18.76 -31.19
C LYS A 334 19.22 17.57 -31.93
N GLN A 335 18.25 17.82 -32.81
CA GLN A 335 17.56 16.77 -33.56
C GLN A 335 18.51 15.87 -34.38
N GLU A 336 19.64 16.41 -34.84
CA GLU A 336 20.67 15.65 -35.57
C GLU A 336 21.39 14.59 -34.72
N THR A 337 21.33 14.68 -33.39
CA THR A 337 21.96 13.72 -32.47
C THR A 337 21.00 12.65 -31.98
N VAL A 338 19.69 12.90 -32.10
CA VAL A 338 18.66 11.96 -31.63
C VAL A 338 18.44 10.89 -32.71
N PRO A 339 18.55 9.60 -32.37
CA PRO A 339 18.31 8.54 -33.34
C PRO A 339 16.89 8.54 -33.89
N VAL A 340 16.74 8.18 -35.17
CA VAL A 340 15.43 8.14 -35.86
C VAL A 340 14.50 7.09 -35.24
N ASP A 341 15.08 6.02 -34.68
CA ASP A 341 14.41 4.92 -34.00
C ASP A 341 14.20 5.15 -32.48
N PHE A 342 14.48 6.36 -31.98
CA PHE A 342 14.34 6.73 -30.56
C PHE A 342 12.99 6.34 -29.94
N GLU A 343 11.88 6.72 -30.58
CA GLU A 343 10.55 6.45 -30.04
C GLU A 343 10.26 4.93 -30.00
N CYS A 344 10.67 4.20 -31.04
CA CYS A 344 10.46 2.75 -31.13
C CYS A 344 11.24 2.00 -30.04
N VAL A 345 12.53 2.33 -29.86
CA VAL A 345 13.39 1.71 -28.84
C VAL A 345 12.92 2.05 -27.43
N LEU A 346 12.53 3.30 -27.18
CA LEU A 346 11.97 3.72 -25.90
C LEU A 346 10.67 2.96 -25.59
N GLU A 347 9.79 2.81 -26.58
CA GLU A 347 8.53 2.09 -26.43
C GLU A 347 8.77 0.60 -26.14
N GLU A 348 9.75 -0.04 -26.80
CA GLU A 348 10.11 -1.43 -26.55
C GLU A 348 10.58 -1.66 -25.11
N TYR A 349 11.52 -0.85 -24.61
CA TYR A 349 12.00 -0.99 -23.22
C TYR A 349 10.90 -0.68 -22.19
N THR A 350 10.07 0.32 -22.44
CA THR A 350 8.97 0.67 -21.52
C THR A 350 7.86 -0.38 -21.53
N LYS A 351 7.59 -1.03 -22.67
CA LYS A 351 6.68 -2.20 -22.78
C LYS A 351 7.19 -3.41 -22.01
N GLN A 352 8.51 -3.61 -21.99
CA GLN A 352 9.16 -4.67 -21.19
C GLN A 352 9.25 -4.31 -19.69
N GLY A 353 8.71 -3.16 -19.27
CA GLY A 353 8.67 -2.78 -17.86
C GLY A 353 9.96 -2.15 -17.32
N PHE A 354 10.90 -1.82 -18.20
CA PHE A 354 12.11 -1.13 -17.79
C PHE A 354 11.85 0.35 -17.51
N ARG A 355 12.60 0.88 -16.54
CA ARG A 355 12.73 2.30 -16.27
C ARG A 355 13.88 2.84 -17.11
N VAL A 356 13.55 3.68 -18.08
CA VAL A 356 14.52 4.26 -19.02
C VAL A 356 14.84 5.70 -18.64
N ILE A 357 16.12 6.07 -18.68
CA ILE A 357 16.60 7.43 -18.43
C ILE A 357 17.51 7.84 -19.57
N ALA A 358 17.31 9.05 -20.11
CA ALA A 358 18.19 9.58 -21.14
C ALA A 358 19.30 10.43 -20.55
N LEU A 359 20.45 10.39 -21.20
CA LEU A 359 21.60 11.26 -20.94
C LEU A 359 21.86 12.20 -22.11
N ALA A 360 22.27 13.42 -21.78
CA ALA A 360 22.71 14.41 -22.75
C ALA A 360 23.93 15.19 -22.24
N HIS A 361 24.76 15.66 -23.15
CA HIS A 361 25.99 16.38 -22.85
C HIS A 361 26.13 17.60 -23.77
N ARG A 362 26.77 18.67 -23.29
CA ARG A 362 27.11 19.84 -24.10
C ARG A 362 28.40 20.48 -23.62
N LYS A 363 29.34 20.67 -24.55
CA LYS A 363 30.57 21.43 -24.28
C LYS A 363 30.25 22.93 -24.21
N LEU A 364 30.55 23.57 -23.09
CA LEU A 364 30.32 25.00 -22.91
C LEU A 364 31.45 25.83 -23.52
N GLU A 365 31.15 27.09 -23.84
CA GLU A 365 32.13 28.02 -24.39
C GLU A 365 33.32 28.24 -23.44
N SER A 366 34.53 28.32 -23.99
CA SER A 366 35.77 28.54 -23.23
C SER A 366 35.84 29.88 -22.48
N LYS A 367 34.93 30.83 -22.79
CA LYS A 367 34.84 32.16 -22.14
C LYS A 367 34.02 32.15 -20.85
N LEU A 368 33.37 31.03 -20.50
CA LEU A 368 32.55 30.93 -19.30
C LEU A 368 33.44 30.83 -18.05
N THR A 369 33.47 31.89 -17.24
CA THR A 369 34.20 31.91 -15.97
C THR A 369 33.39 31.29 -14.83
N TRP A 370 34.07 30.77 -13.81
CA TRP A 370 33.45 30.15 -12.63
C TRP A 370 32.37 31.05 -11.98
N HIS A 371 32.63 32.35 -11.87
CA HIS A 371 31.66 33.30 -11.29
C HIS A 371 30.38 33.44 -12.13
N LYS A 372 30.49 33.50 -13.47
CA LYS A 372 29.31 33.59 -14.36
C LYS A 372 28.47 32.32 -14.30
N VAL A 373 29.12 31.17 -14.12
CA VAL A 373 28.44 29.88 -14.01
C VAL A 373 27.52 29.82 -12.78
N GLN A 374 27.87 30.49 -11.68
CA GLN A 374 27.02 30.54 -10.47
C GLN A 374 25.76 31.40 -10.65
N THR A 375 25.76 32.37 -11.57
CA THR A 375 24.63 33.30 -11.79
C THR A 375 23.78 32.98 -13.01
N ILE A 376 24.24 32.11 -13.92
CA ILE A 376 23.51 31.76 -15.14
C ILE A 376 22.17 31.07 -14.81
N ASN A 377 21.13 31.39 -15.58
CA ASN A 377 19.84 30.72 -15.50
C ASN A 377 19.93 29.30 -16.06
N ARG A 378 19.16 28.38 -15.46
CA ARG A 378 19.07 26.97 -15.81
C ARG A 378 18.76 26.78 -17.30
N ASP A 379 17.77 27.48 -17.84
CA ASP A 379 17.32 27.30 -19.23
C ASP A 379 18.40 27.61 -20.28
N ALA A 380 19.33 28.53 -19.99
CA ALA A 380 20.43 28.85 -20.90
C ALA A 380 21.45 27.69 -21.03
N ILE A 381 21.53 26.85 -19.99
CA ILE A 381 22.42 25.70 -19.96
C ILE A 381 21.76 24.48 -20.62
N GLU A 382 20.46 24.31 -20.38
CA GLU A 382 19.73 23.09 -20.73
C GLU A 382 19.32 22.99 -22.22
N ASN A 383 19.66 23.96 -23.07
CA ASN A 383 19.29 23.97 -24.50
C ASN A 383 20.40 23.43 -25.43
N ASN A 384 20.05 22.95 -26.62
CA ASN A 384 21.00 22.51 -27.66
C ASN A 384 22.03 21.47 -27.16
N MET A 385 21.56 20.51 -26.37
CA MET A 385 22.41 19.43 -25.86
C MET A 385 22.65 18.36 -26.94
N ASP A 386 23.72 17.60 -26.83
CA ASP A 386 23.98 16.43 -27.69
C ASP A 386 23.45 15.18 -26.97
N PHE A 387 22.57 14.43 -27.64
CA PHE A 387 21.99 13.20 -27.09
C PHE A 387 23.04 12.08 -27.04
N MET A 388 23.16 11.42 -25.90
CA MET A 388 24.23 10.42 -25.69
C MET A 388 23.74 8.98 -25.66
N GLY A 389 22.50 8.75 -25.21
CA GLY A 389 21.96 7.41 -25.05
C GLY A 389 21.03 7.26 -23.86
N LEU A 390 20.69 6.00 -23.58
CA LEU A 390 19.73 5.59 -22.58
C LEU A 390 20.40 4.69 -21.53
N ILE A 391 19.96 4.84 -20.29
CA ILE A 391 20.23 3.92 -19.18
C ILE A 391 18.95 3.13 -18.94
N ILE A 392 19.06 1.81 -18.94
CA ILE A 392 17.95 0.88 -18.74
C ILE A 392 18.08 0.29 -17.34
N MET A 393 17.07 0.52 -16.51
CA MET A 393 16.98 -0.03 -15.16
C MET A 393 15.75 -0.91 -15.01
N GLN A 394 15.82 -1.91 -14.14
CA GLN A 394 14.72 -2.83 -13.86
C GLN A 394 14.32 -2.77 -12.39
N ASN A 395 13.01 -2.81 -12.12
CA ASN A 395 12.50 -3.10 -10.79
C ASN A 395 12.24 -4.61 -10.71
N LYS A 396 13.14 -5.34 -10.09
CA LYS A 396 13.04 -6.79 -10.00
C LYS A 396 11.87 -7.20 -9.09
N LEU A 397 11.06 -8.16 -9.55
CA LEU A 397 10.01 -8.75 -8.74
C LEU A 397 10.60 -9.57 -7.59
N LYS A 398 9.99 -9.48 -6.40
CA LYS A 398 10.34 -10.41 -5.32
C LYS A 398 9.95 -11.83 -5.72
N GLN A 399 10.80 -12.80 -5.42
CA GLN A 399 10.60 -14.20 -5.82
C GLN A 399 9.28 -14.80 -5.30
N GLU A 400 8.82 -14.36 -4.12
CA GLU A 400 7.58 -14.82 -3.51
C GLU A 400 6.32 -14.22 -4.14
N THR A 401 6.43 -13.09 -4.87
CA THR A 401 5.28 -12.30 -5.32
C THR A 401 4.34 -13.09 -6.24
N PRO A 402 4.80 -13.75 -7.32
CA PRO A 402 3.91 -14.47 -8.24
C PRO A 402 3.13 -15.59 -7.55
N ALA A 403 3.79 -16.39 -6.70
CA ALA A 403 3.15 -17.50 -5.99
C ALA A 403 2.06 -17.03 -5.01
N VAL A 404 2.30 -15.91 -4.30
CA VAL A 404 1.31 -15.34 -3.38
C VAL A 404 0.11 -14.77 -4.13
N LEU A 405 0.32 -14.11 -5.28
CA LEU A 405 -0.78 -13.60 -6.09
C LEU A 405 -1.62 -14.73 -6.70
N GLU A 406 -0.99 -15.85 -7.09
CA GLU A 406 -1.69 -17.05 -7.52
C GLU A 406 -2.57 -17.64 -6.40
N ASP A 407 -2.06 -17.72 -5.17
CA ASP A 407 -2.83 -18.14 -3.99
C ASP A 407 -4.06 -17.26 -3.75
N LEU A 408 -3.91 -15.94 -3.92
CA LEU A 408 -5.03 -14.98 -3.80
C LEU A 408 -6.04 -15.15 -4.93
N HIS A 409 -5.58 -15.39 -6.16
CA HIS A 409 -6.44 -15.63 -7.31
C HIS A 409 -7.25 -16.92 -7.14
N LYS A 410 -6.62 -18.02 -6.71
CA LYS A 410 -7.29 -19.29 -6.37
C LYS A 410 -8.35 -19.12 -5.27
N ALA A 411 -8.13 -18.17 -4.37
CA ALA A 411 -9.07 -17.83 -3.30
C ALA A 411 -10.17 -16.84 -3.70
N ASN A 412 -10.30 -16.49 -4.99
CA ASN A 412 -11.22 -15.47 -5.50
C ASN A 412 -11.08 -14.10 -4.80
N ILE A 413 -9.85 -13.73 -4.45
CA ILE A 413 -9.53 -12.42 -3.89
C ILE A 413 -8.96 -11.56 -5.01
N ARG A 414 -9.64 -10.45 -5.30
CA ARG A 414 -9.22 -9.53 -6.36
C ARG A 414 -7.97 -8.77 -5.92
N THR A 415 -7.01 -8.64 -6.82
CA THR A 415 -5.78 -7.92 -6.60
C THR A 415 -5.75 -6.65 -7.47
N VAL A 416 -5.33 -5.53 -6.89
CA VAL A 416 -5.28 -4.23 -7.56
C VAL A 416 -3.92 -3.60 -7.26
N MET A 417 -3.23 -3.10 -8.29
CA MET A 417 -1.97 -2.36 -8.14
C MET A 417 -2.24 -0.86 -8.05
N VAL A 418 -1.65 -0.20 -7.07
CA VAL A 418 -1.77 1.25 -6.86
C VAL A 418 -0.40 1.87 -6.65
N THR A 419 0.16 2.49 -7.70
CA THR A 419 1.56 2.94 -7.73
C THR A 419 1.72 4.39 -8.18
N GLY A 420 2.85 5.00 -7.78
CA GLY A 420 3.32 6.29 -8.29
C GLY A 420 4.06 6.20 -9.64
N ASP A 421 4.34 5.00 -10.14
CA ASP A 421 5.11 4.78 -11.36
C ASP A 421 4.34 5.06 -12.65
N ASN A 422 5.05 4.99 -13.78
CA ASN A 422 4.46 5.11 -15.11
C ASN A 422 3.47 3.96 -15.39
N MET A 423 2.46 4.25 -16.20
CA MET A 423 1.38 3.35 -16.58
C MET A 423 1.89 2.07 -17.25
N LEU A 424 2.72 2.21 -18.29
CA LEU A 424 3.21 1.07 -19.07
C LEU A 424 4.06 0.12 -18.21
N THR A 425 4.94 0.68 -17.39
CA THR A 425 5.73 -0.07 -16.40
C THR A 425 4.84 -0.81 -15.40
N ALA A 426 3.80 -0.15 -14.88
CA ALA A 426 2.87 -0.78 -13.95
C ALA A 426 2.08 -1.92 -14.61
N ILE A 427 1.65 -1.76 -15.87
CA ILE A 427 0.95 -2.81 -16.63
C ILE A 427 1.88 -4.00 -16.89
N SER A 428 3.14 -3.76 -17.29
CA SER A 428 4.14 -4.82 -17.48
C SER A 428 4.38 -5.58 -16.19
N VAL A 429 4.64 -4.89 -15.07
CA VAL A 429 4.83 -5.53 -13.77
C VAL A 429 3.57 -6.30 -13.34
N ALA A 430 2.37 -5.80 -13.65
CA ALA A 430 1.12 -6.50 -13.36
C ALA A 430 0.96 -7.79 -14.19
N ARG A 431 1.45 -7.82 -15.43
CA ARG A 431 1.51 -9.03 -16.26
C ARG A 431 2.56 -10.02 -15.73
N ASP A 432 3.77 -9.54 -15.43
CA ASP A 432 4.88 -10.36 -14.97
C ASP A 432 4.60 -11.04 -13.62
N CYS A 433 3.87 -10.37 -12.72
CA CYS A 433 3.50 -10.95 -11.42
C CYS A 433 2.22 -11.79 -11.45
N GLY A 434 1.55 -11.93 -12.61
CA GLY A 434 0.32 -12.72 -12.76
C GLY A 434 -0.94 -12.04 -12.21
N MET A 435 -0.89 -10.72 -11.96
CA MET A 435 -2.09 -9.94 -11.60
C MET A 435 -3.02 -9.75 -12.80
N ILE A 436 -2.46 -9.64 -14.00
CA ILE A 436 -3.16 -9.64 -15.28
C ILE A 436 -2.63 -10.83 -16.08
N LEU A 437 -3.52 -11.72 -16.54
CA LEU A 437 -3.08 -12.87 -17.32
C LEU A 437 -2.73 -12.44 -18.76
N PRO A 438 -1.81 -13.12 -19.46
CA PRO A 438 -1.40 -12.74 -20.82
C PRO A 438 -2.53 -12.66 -21.85
N GLN A 439 -3.59 -13.45 -21.66
CA GLN A 439 -4.79 -13.45 -22.51
C GLN A 439 -5.77 -12.30 -22.23
N ASP A 440 -5.62 -11.61 -21.09
CA ASP A 440 -6.55 -10.57 -20.66
C ASP A 440 -6.18 -9.22 -21.28
N LYS A 441 -7.19 -8.49 -21.77
CA LYS A 441 -7.00 -7.21 -22.46
C LYS A 441 -6.99 -6.06 -21.47
N VAL A 442 -6.08 -5.11 -21.65
CA VAL A 442 -5.98 -3.92 -20.81
C VAL A 442 -6.45 -2.69 -21.58
N ILE A 443 -7.44 -1.98 -21.02
CA ILE A 443 -7.97 -0.73 -21.55
C ILE A 443 -7.49 0.42 -20.66
N ILE A 444 -6.73 1.34 -21.24
CA ILE A 444 -6.28 2.57 -20.60
C ILE A 444 -7.39 3.61 -20.72
N ALA A 445 -7.87 4.10 -19.57
CA ALA A 445 -8.82 5.19 -19.47
C ALA A 445 -8.07 6.50 -19.21
N GLU A 446 -8.07 7.38 -20.22
CA GLU A 446 -7.45 8.71 -20.14
C GLU A 446 -8.54 9.78 -20.12
N ALA A 447 -8.67 10.49 -19.00
CA ALA A 447 -9.64 11.57 -18.85
C ALA A 447 -8.94 12.92 -18.90
N LEU A 448 -9.44 13.80 -19.78
CA LEU A 448 -8.92 15.14 -19.96
C LEU A 448 -9.80 16.14 -19.20
N PRO A 449 -9.19 17.07 -18.42
CA PRO A 449 -9.95 18.11 -17.74
C PRO A 449 -10.59 19.07 -18.76
N PRO A 450 -11.67 19.76 -18.40
CA PRO A 450 -12.31 20.74 -19.28
C PRO A 450 -11.32 21.87 -19.61
N LYS A 451 -11.13 22.15 -20.91
CA LYS A 451 -10.33 23.27 -21.42
C LYS A 451 -11.11 24.01 -22.50
N ASP A 452 -11.02 25.34 -22.51
CA ASP A 452 -11.54 26.22 -23.56
C ASP A 452 -13.02 25.97 -23.95
N GLY A 453 -13.89 25.84 -22.96
CA GLY A 453 -15.34 25.66 -23.17
C GLY A 453 -15.78 24.25 -23.58
N GLN A 454 -14.85 23.29 -23.71
CA GLN A 454 -15.17 21.88 -23.93
C GLN A 454 -15.39 21.14 -22.61
N ALA A 455 -16.44 20.31 -22.55
CA ALA A 455 -16.69 19.43 -21.42
C ALA A 455 -15.58 18.39 -21.25
N ALA A 456 -15.41 17.87 -20.03
CA ALA A 456 -14.47 16.78 -19.77
C ALA A 456 -14.76 15.60 -20.71
N ARG A 457 -13.71 14.92 -21.20
CA ARG A 457 -13.83 13.78 -22.12
C ARG A 457 -12.93 12.64 -21.66
N ILE A 458 -13.40 11.40 -21.86
CA ILE A 458 -12.64 10.18 -21.60
C ILE A 458 -12.28 9.55 -22.95
N ASN A 459 -10.99 9.31 -23.16
CA ASN A 459 -10.44 8.56 -24.26
C ASN A 459 -10.06 7.16 -23.78
N TRP A 460 -10.32 6.15 -24.62
CA TRP A 460 -10.05 4.76 -24.32
C TRP A 460 -9.04 4.20 -25.31
N HIS A 461 -7.97 3.61 -24.78
CA HIS A 461 -6.90 3.03 -25.59
C HIS A 461 -6.62 1.62 -25.14
N TYR A 462 -6.52 0.67 -26.07
CA TYR A 462 -5.98 -0.64 -25.73
C TYR A 462 -4.48 -0.53 -25.53
N ALA A 463 -3.98 -1.02 -24.40
CA ALA A 463 -2.54 -1.07 -24.14
C ALA A 463 -1.80 -1.89 -25.22
N ASP A 464 -2.48 -2.90 -25.78
CA ASP A 464 -1.94 -3.79 -26.81
C ASP A 464 -2.02 -3.20 -28.25
N THR A 465 -2.85 -2.18 -28.51
CA THR A 465 -3.07 -1.61 -29.87
C THR A 465 -2.28 -0.32 -30.14
N LEU A 466 -1.62 0.26 -29.13
CA LEU A 466 -0.53 1.23 -29.36
C LEU A 466 0.57 0.67 -30.28
N ALA A 467 0.61 -0.66 -30.47
CA ALA A 467 1.54 -1.39 -31.33
C ALA A 467 1.34 -1.23 -32.87
N LYS A 468 0.32 -0.54 -33.40
CA LYS A 468 0.07 -0.49 -34.88
C LYS A 468 -0.44 0.83 -35.47
N CYS A 469 -0.03 2.00 -34.97
CA CYS A 469 -0.45 3.28 -35.59
C CYS A 469 0.71 4.06 -36.21
N THR A 470 1.16 3.61 -37.39
CA THR A 470 1.47 4.54 -38.49
C THR A 470 0.15 4.78 -39.26
N SER A 471 -0.20 6.06 -39.42
CA SER A 471 -1.37 6.61 -40.13
C SER A 471 -2.78 6.43 -39.51
N SER A 472 -3.33 7.56 -39.06
CA SER A 472 -4.75 7.92 -38.87
C SER A 472 -5.72 6.83 -38.37
N SER A 473 -6.11 6.92 -37.09
CA SER A 473 -7.30 6.24 -36.56
C SER A 473 -8.26 7.25 -35.92
N PRO A 474 -9.58 7.01 -35.99
CA PRO A 474 -10.60 7.97 -35.60
C PRO A 474 -10.74 8.03 -34.08
N ALA A 475 -10.90 9.23 -33.54
CA ALA A 475 -11.29 9.42 -32.15
C ALA A 475 -12.67 8.77 -31.93
N ILE A 476 -12.75 7.77 -31.03
CA ILE A 476 -14.04 7.23 -30.59
C ILE A 476 -14.73 8.34 -29.78
N ASN A 477 -15.88 8.80 -30.27
CA ASN A 477 -16.71 9.80 -29.60
C ASN A 477 -17.41 9.20 -28.38
N SER A 478 -17.57 10.01 -27.34
CA SER A 478 -18.09 9.61 -26.02
C SER A 478 -19.54 9.14 -26.02
N GLU A 479 -20.21 9.13 -27.18
CA GLU A 479 -21.62 8.72 -27.33
C GLU A 479 -21.78 7.29 -27.85
N ASP A 480 -20.70 6.62 -28.28
CA ASP A 480 -20.73 5.22 -28.74
C ASP A 480 -19.99 4.29 -27.77
N ILE A 481 -20.48 4.18 -26.53
CA ILE A 481 -20.43 2.89 -25.85
C ILE A 481 -21.54 2.09 -26.51
N PRO A 482 -21.26 1.04 -27.32
CA PRO A 482 -22.33 0.37 -28.00
C PRO A 482 -23.16 -0.38 -26.97
N VAL A 483 -24.40 0.07 -26.82
CA VAL A 483 -25.56 -0.79 -26.52
C VAL A 483 -25.64 -1.97 -27.54
N LYS A 484 -24.81 -1.98 -28.60
CA LYS A 484 -24.52 -3.12 -29.49
C LYS A 484 -23.61 -4.23 -28.92
N LEU A 485 -23.25 -4.24 -27.64
CA LEU A 485 -22.68 -5.46 -27.02
C LEU A 485 -23.73 -6.57 -26.76
N VAL A 486 -24.99 -6.37 -27.16
CA VAL A 486 -26.09 -7.33 -26.96
C VAL A 486 -26.37 -8.20 -28.21
N HIS A 487 -25.85 -7.86 -29.40
CA HIS A 487 -26.18 -8.58 -30.64
C HIS A 487 -24.96 -8.77 -31.56
N GLU A 488 -23.88 -9.33 -31.02
CA GLU A 488 -22.95 -10.12 -31.81
C GLU A 488 -22.86 -11.51 -31.16
N SER A 489 -22.88 -12.52 -32.02
CA SER A 489 -23.12 -13.96 -31.78
C SER A 489 -22.62 -14.52 -30.44
N LEU A 490 -23.55 -15.15 -29.72
CA LEU A 490 -23.43 -15.83 -28.41
C LEU A 490 -22.39 -16.97 -28.32
N GLU A 491 -21.59 -17.22 -29.37
CA GLU A 491 -20.66 -18.36 -29.44
C GLU A 491 -19.18 -17.97 -29.25
N ASP A 492 -18.80 -16.69 -29.40
CA ASP A 492 -17.40 -16.21 -29.21
C ASP A 492 -17.12 -15.58 -27.82
N LEU A 493 -18.10 -15.62 -26.90
CA LEU A 493 -18.01 -15.08 -25.54
C LEU A 493 -17.23 -15.96 -24.54
N GLN A 494 -16.47 -16.94 -25.03
CA GLN A 494 -15.47 -17.63 -24.21
C GLN A 494 -14.25 -16.72 -23.95
N MET A 495 -14.42 -15.88 -22.92
CA MET A 495 -13.40 -15.53 -21.91
C MET A 495 -12.23 -14.62 -22.33
N THR A 496 -12.47 -13.44 -22.90
CA THR A 496 -11.52 -12.33 -22.72
C THR A 496 -11.99 -11.44 -21.57
N LYS A 497 -11.30 -11.50 -20.42
CA LYS A 497 -11.53 -10.55 -19.33
C LYS A 497 -10.85 -9.23 -19.69
N TYR A 498 -11.52 -8.12 -19.40
CA TYR A 498 -11.00 -6.79 -19.62
C TYR A 498 -10.63 -6.16 -18.27
N HIS A 499 -9.49 -5.49 -18.24
CA HIS A 499 -8.97 -4.76 -17.09
C HIS A 499 -8.81 -3.29 -17.44
N PHE A 500 -9.24 -2.39 -16.56
CA PHE A 500 -8.96 -0.97 -16.73
C PHE A 500 -7.65 -0.58 -16.07
N ALA A 501 -6.92 0.31 -16.73
CA ALA A 501 -5.74 0.97 -16.20
C ALA A 501 -5.93 2.50 -16.32
N MET A 502 -5.65 3.26 -15.27
CA MET A 502 -5.85 4.73 -15.30
C MET A 502 -4.83 5.48 -14.46
N ASN A 503 -4.46 6.67 -14.95
CA ASN A 503 -3.50 7.51 -14.25
C ASN A 503 -4.18 8.37 -13.17
N GLY A 504 -3.42 8.84 -12.18
CA GLY A 504 -3.96 9.64 -11.08
C GLY A 504 -4.66 10.93 -11.53
N LYS A 505 -4.22 11.59 -12.60
CA LYS A 505 -4.88 12.79 -13.15
C LYS A 505 -6.27 12.46 -13.71
N SER A 506 -6.36 11.39 -14.49
CA SER A 506 -7.61 10.91 -15.08
C SER A 506 -8.57 10.47 -13.99
N PHE A 507 -8.07 9.76 -12.97
CA PHE A 507 -8.88 9.34 -11.83
C PHE A 507 -9.51 10.52 -11.09
N ALA A 508 -8.77 11.61 -10.89
CA ALA A 508 -9.31 12.84 -10.28
C ALA A 508 -10.41 13.47 -11.13
N VAL A 509 -10.20 13.61 -12.44
CA VAL A 509 -11.20 14.14 -13.38
C VAL A 509 -12.46 13.26 -13.40
N ILE A 510 -12.30 11.94 -13.36
CA ILE A 510 -13.42 10.98 -13.35
C ILE A 510 -14.22 11.08 -12.05
N LEU A 511 -13.55 11.21 -10.90
CA LEU A 511 -14.22 11.40 -9.62
C LEU A 511 -15.04 12.69 -9.57
N GLU A 512 -14.54 13.77 -10.16
CA GLU A 512 -15.18 15.09 -10.13
C GLU A 512 -16.33 15.21 -11.13
N HIS A 513 -16.12 14.78 -12.38
CA HIS A 513 -17.07 15.04 -13.48
C HIS A 513 -17.89 13.82 -13.91
N PHE A 514 -17.49 12.59 -13.56
CA PHE A 514 -18.10 11.35 -14.06
C PHE A 514 -18.46 10.38 -12.93
N GLN A 515 -19.19 10.84 -11.92
CA GLN A 515 -19.54 10.05 -10.74
C GLN A 515 -20.27 8.73 -11.07
N ASP A 516 -21.08 8.70 -12.12
CA ASP A 516 -21.82 7.50 -12.56
C ASP A 516 -20.91 6.40 -13.12
N LEU A 517 -19.74 6.76 -13.65
CA LEU A 517 -18.77 5.81 -14.22
C LEU A 517 -17.79 5.29 -13.18
N VAL A 518 -17.62 5.98 -12.04
CA VAL A 518 -16.68 5.59 -10.98
C VAL A 518 -16.91 4.14 -10.53
N PRO A 519 -18.13 3.68 -10.18
CA PRO A 519 -18.33 2.30 -9.73
C PRO A 519 -17.95 1.27 -10.81
N LYS A 520 -18.28 1.52 -12.07
CA LYS A 520 -17.98 0.61 -13.21
C LYS A 520 -16.48 0.49 -13.46
N LEU A 521 -15.80 1.64 -13.44
CA LEU A 521 -14.35 1.71 -13.63
C LEU A 521 -13.59 1.08 -12.47
N VAL A 522 -14.02 1.30 -11.23
CA VAL A 522 -13.41 0.73 -10.03
C VAL A 522 -13.68 -0.79 -9.93
N LEU A 523 -14.81 -1.29 -10.45
CA LEU A 523 -15.14 -2.72 -10.50
C LEU A 523 -14.19 -3.53 -11.40
N HIS A 524 -13.68 -2.94 -12.49
CA HIS A 524 -12.78 -3.61 -13.44
C HIS A 524 -11.36 -3.01 -13.47
N GLY A 525 -11.08 -1.97 -12.69
CA GLY A 525 -9.77 -1.33 -12.59
C GLY A 525 -8.75 -2.20 -11.86
N THR A 526 -7.65 -2.55 -12.53
CA THR A 526 -6.59 -3.37 -11.93
C THR A 526 -5.31 -2.59 -11.70
N VAL A 527 -5.02 -1.58 -12.52
CA VAL A 527 -3.79 -0.79 -12.41
C VAL A 527 -4.10 0.69 -12.29
N PHE A 528 -3.70 1.29 -11.18
CA PHE A 528 -3.79 2.73 -10.94
C PHE A 528 -2.37 3.27 -10.80
N ALA A 529 -1.93 4.04 -11.80
CA ALA A 529 -0.54 4.48 -11.92
C ALA A 529 -0.42 6.00 -11.74
N ARG A 530 0.79 6.51 -11.46
CA ARG A 530 1.05 7.93 -11.14
C ARG A 530 0.08 8.50 -10.09
N MET A 531 -0.28 7.69 -9.09
CA MET A 531 -1.20 8.08 -8.02
C MET A 531 -0.48 8.87 -6.92
N ALA A 532 -1.02 10.02 -6.55
CA ALA A 532 -0.59 10.75 -5.36
C ALA A 532 -1.06 10.04 -4.07
N PRO A 533 -0.40 10.27 -2.90
CA PRO A 533 -0.79 9.65 -1.62
C PRO A 533 -2.27 9.82 -1.25
N ASP A 534 -2.82 11.02 -1.46
CA ASP A 534 -4.23 11.29 -1.18
C ASP A 534 -5.17 10.53 -2.13
N GLN A 535 -4.76 10.39 -3.39
CA GLN A 535 -5.51 9.63 -4.39
C GLN A 535 -5.54 8.13 -4.08
N LYS A 536 -4.45 7.57 -3.50
CA LYS A 536 -4.46 6.18 -3.01
C LYS A 536 -5.54 5.99 -1.95
N THR A 537 -5.69 6.98 -1.05
CA THR A 537 -6.73 6.96 -0.01
C THR A 537 -8.14 7.05 -0.61
N GLN A 538 -8.35 7.97 -1.56
CA GLN A 538 -9.63 8.11 -2.28
C GLN A 538 -10.03 6.84 -3.04
N LEU A 539 -9.06 6.15 -3.65
CA LEU A 539 -9.32 4.87 -4.34
C LEU A 539 -9.79 3.78 -3.36
N VAL A 540 -9.16 3.66 -2.19
CA VAL A 540 -9.60 2.73 -1.14
C VAL A 540 -11.04 3.05 -0.71
N GLU A 541 -11.38 4.33 -0.55
CA GLU A 541 -12.76 4.74 -0.23
C GLU A 541 -13.74 4.41 -1.35
N ALA A 542 -13.38 4.69 -2.61
CA ALA A 542 -14.21 4.37 -3.77
C ALA A 542 -14.49 2.86 -3.85
N LEU A 543 -13.49 2.01 -3.59
CA LEU A 543 -13.65 0.56 -3.53
C LEU A 543 -14.57 0.14 -2.37
N GLN A 544 -14.43 0.76 -1.19
CA GLN A 544 -15.31 0.51 -0.04
C GLN A 544 -16.76 0.91 -0.33
N ASN A 545 -17.00 1.98 -1.09
CA ASN A 545 -18.33 2.44 -1.47
C ASN A 545 -19.06 1.49 -2.43
N VAL A 546 -18.31 0.64 -3.15
CA VAL A 546 -18.87 -0.46 -3.99
C VAL A 546 -18.96 -1.77 -3.19
N ASP A 547 -19.07 -1.68 -1.86
CA ASP A 547 -19.21 -2.80 -0.92
C ASP A 547 -18.04 -3.82 -0.93
N TYR A 548 -16.84 -3.43 -1.38
CA TYR A 548 -15.65 -4.27 -1.20
C TYR A 548 -15.10 -4.17 0.23
N TYR A 549 -14.71 -5.33 0.77
CA TYR A 549 -13.83 -5.41 1.94
C TYR A 549 -12.39 -5.28 1.47
N VAL A 550 -11.91 -4.04 1.45
CA VAL A 550 -10.59 -3.65 0.95
C VAL A 550 -9.47 -3.86 1.98
N GLY A 551 -8.45 -4.63 1.60
CA GLY A 551 -7.14 -4.65 2.23
C GLY A 551 -6.15 -3.78 1.46
N MET A 552 -5.15 -3.24 2.14
CA MET A 552 -4.05 -2.48 1.53
C MET A 552 -2.73 -3.01 2.07
N CYS A 553 -1.76 -3.28 1.19
CA CYS A 553 -0.41 -3.68 1.55
C CYS A 553 0.58 -2.69 0.94
N GLY A 554 1.45 -2.14 1.77
CA GLY A 554 2.43 -1.12 1.39
C GLY A 554 3.60 -1.06 2.36
N ASP A 555 4.69 -0.46 1.94
CA ASP A 555 5.92 -0.30 2.72
C ASP A 555 6.30 1.18 2.92
N GLY A 556 5.77 2.09 2.08
CA GLY A 556 6.11 3.50 2.07
C GLY A 556 5.21 4.38 2.95
N ALA A 557 5.74 5.55 3.36
CA ALA A 557 4.90 6.55 4.04
C ALA A 557 3.82 7.17 3.14
N ASN A 558 3.98 7.04 1.82
CA ASN A 558 2.99 7.46 0.82
C ASN A 558 1.70 6.63 0.92
N ASP A 559 1.75 5.45 1.55
CA ASP A 559 0.59 4.57 1.72
C ASP A 559 -0.10 4.73 3.06
N CYS A 560 0.44 5.54 3.98
CA CYS A 560 -0.08 5.70 5.34
C CYS A 560 -1.60 5.99 5.38
N GLY A 561 -2.07 6.88 4.51
CA GLY A 561 -3.49 7.23 4.42
C GLY A 561 -4.35 6.05 3.96
N ALA A 562 -3.91 5.36 2.91
CA ALA A 562 -4.61 4.21 2.34
C ALA A 562 -4.60 2.99 3.28
N LEU A 563 -3.45 2.66 3.88
CA LEU A 563 -3.28 1.59 4.88
C LEU A 563 -4.23 1.77 6.05
N LYS A 564 -4.33 3.01 6.53
CA LYS A 564 -5.21 3.33 7.65
C LYS A 564 -6.69 3.22 7.29
N ARG A 565 -7.06 3.70 6.10
CA ARG A 565 -8.45 3.75 5.62
C ARG A 565 -8.98 2.37 5.24
N ALA A 566 -8.11 1.48 4.77
CA ALA A 566 -8.45 0.11 4.46
C ALA A 566 -8.99 -0.65 5.70
N HIS A 567 -9.85 -1.64 5.44
CA HIS A 567 -10.37 -2.52 6.48
C HIS A 567 -9.24 -3.35 7.11
N GLY A 568 -8.31 -3.84 6.28
CA GLY A 568 -7.07 -4.50 6.69
C GLY A 568 -5.85 -3.86 6.02
N GLY A 569 -5.23 -2.88 6.68
CA GLY A 569 -3.96 -2.31 6.25
C GLY A 569 -2.77 -3.09 6.79
N ILE A 570 -1.79 -3.41 5.95
CA ILE A 570 -0.59 -4.17 6.29
C ILE A 570 0.64 -3.37 5.88
N SER A 571 1.47 -3.00 6.86
CA SER A 571 2.78 -2.38 6.64
C SER A 571 3.84 -3.47 6.53
N LEU A 572 4.66 -3.44 5.48
CA LEU A 572 5.83 -4.32 5.32
C LEU A 572 7.11 -3.74 5.92
N SER A 573 7.06 -2.49 6.39
CA SER A 573 8.18 -1.78 6.99
C SER A 573 7.93 -1.50 8.48
N GLU A 574 9.00 -1.54 9.28
CA GLU A 574 9.00 -1.13 10.69
C GLU A 574 9.01 0.41 10.87
N LEU A 575 9.22 1.17 9.79
CA LEU A 575 9.29 2.64 9.79
C LEU A 575 7.90 3.30 9.94
N GLU A 576 7.80 4.62 9.72
CA GLU A 576 6.61 5.47 9.96
C GLU A 576 5.26 4.91 9.44
N ALA A 577 5.27 4.09 8.38
CA ALA A 577 4.09 3.41 7.85
C ALA A 577 3.46 2.42 8.86
N SER A 578 4.27 1.81 9.73
CA SER A 578 3.82 0.91 10.80
C SER A 578 2.92 1.61 11.84
N VAL A 579 3.10 2.93 12.03
CA VAL A 579 2.34 3.70 13.02
C VAL A 579 0.91 3.94 12.55
N ALA A 580 0.71 4.03 11.23
CA ALA A 580 -0.60 4.26 10.64
C ALA A 580 -1.39 2.96 10.38
N SER A 581 -0.67 1.86 10.16
CA SER A 581 -1.24 0.57 9.76
C SER A 581 -1.75 -0.25 10.97
N PRO A 582 -2.93 -0.90 10.88
CA PRO A 582 -3.40 -1.77 11.97
C PRO A 582 -2.57 -3.06 12.11
N PHE A 583 -1.95 -3.51 11.01
CA PHE A 583 -1.06 -4.68 10.98
C PHE A 583 0.33 -4.28 10.47
N THR A 584 1.37 -4.85 11.07
CA THR A 584 2.76 -4.67 10.67
C THR A 584 3.44 -6.02 10.57
N SER A 585 4.00 -6.33 9.41
CA SER A 585 4.77 -7.55 9.16
C SER A 585 6.25 -7.28 9.41
N ARG A 586 6.92 -8.18 10.13
CA ARG A 586 8.38 -8.12 10.31
C ARG A 586 9.14 -8.53 9.04
N THR A 587 8.57 -9.44 8.26
CA THR A 587 9.15 -9.88 6.99
C THR A 587 8.65 -8.96 5.87
N PRO A 588 9.55 -8.35 5.07
CA PRO A 588 9.18 -7.44 3.98
C PRO A 588 8.69 -8.22 2.73
N SER A 589 7.70 -9.09 2.91
CA SER A 589 7.10 -9.91 1.86
C SER A 589 5.58 -9.87 1.95
N ILE A 590 4.92 -9.91 0.78
CA ILE A 590 3.47 -10.01 0.67
C ILE A 590 2.92 -11.36 1.13
N SER A 591 3.76 -12.35 1.46
CA SER A 591 3.32 -13.64 2.03
C SER A 591 2.60 -13.50 3.37
N CYS A 592 2.70 -12.33 4.03
CA CYS A 592 1.91 -12.00 5.21
C CYS A 592 0.40 -11.83 4.92
N VAL A 593 0.01 -11.42 3.70
CA VAL A 593 -1.39 -11.19 3.31
C VAL A 593 -2.23 -12.46 3.39
N PRO A 594 -1.90 -13.58 2.70
CA PRO A 594 -2.69 -14.80 2.80
C PRO A 594 -2.69 -15.36 4.22
N LYS A 595 -1.58 -15.24 4.96
CA LYS A 595 -1.49 -15.68 6.37
C LYS A 595 -2.46 -14.90 7.26
N LEU A 596 -2.55 -13.58 7.09
CA LEU A 596 -3.49 -12.73 7.82
C LEU A 596 -4.94 -13.08 7.49
N ILE A 597 -5.26 -13.33 6.22
CA ILE A 597 -6.62 -13.70 5.80
C ILE A 597 -6.99 -15.08 6.36
N ARG A 598 -6.07 -16.06 6.36
CA ARG A 598 -6.30 -17.40 6.96
C ARG A 598 -6.63 -17.28 8.45
N GLU A 599 -5.83 -16.53 9.21
CA GLU A 599 -6.10 -16.29 10.63
C GLU A 599 -7.38 -15.48 10.86
N GLY A 600 -7.65 -14.47 10.04
CA GLY A 600 -8.88 -13.68 10.11
C GLY A 600 -10.13 -14.53 9.86
N ARG A 601 -10.09 -15.46 8.91
CA ARG A 601 -11.18 -16.42 8.64
C ARG A 601 -11.39 -17.38 9.81
N ALA A 602 -10.30 -17.89 10.39
CA ALA A 602 -10.37 -18.75 11.57
C ALA A 602 -10.97 -18.01 12.77
N ALA A 603 -10.47 -16.80 13.08
CA ALA A 603 -10.97 -15.97 14.17
C ALA A 603 -12.44 -15.59 13.99
N LEU A 604 -12.85 -15.28 12.76
CA LEU A 604 -14.23 -14.97 12.44
C LEU A 604 -15.14 -16.19 12.64
N ILE A 605 -14.77 -17.36 12.11
CA ILE A 605 -15.53 -18.61 12.31
C ILE A 605 -15.60 -18.97 13.79
N THR A 606 -14.51 -18.89 14.53
CA THR A 606 -14.49 -19.10 15.99
C THR A 606 -15.47 -18.17 16.69
N SER A 607 -15.49 -16.88 16.33
CA SER A 607 -16.42 -15.91 16.90
C SER A 607 -17.88 -16.27 16.59
N PHE A 608 -18.16 -16.71 15.36
CA PHE A 608 -19.49 -17.21 14.96
C PHE A 608 -19.89 -18.47 15.72
N CYS A 609 -18.99 -19.44 15.87
CA CYS A 609 -19.27 -20.68 16.59
C CYS A 609 -19.54 -20.43 18.07
N VAL A 610 -18.72 -19.59 18.71
CA VAL A 610 -18.94 -19.15 20.10
C VAL A 610 -20.30 -18.50 20.24
N PHE A 611 -20.62 -17.55 19.36
CA PHE A 611 -21.92 -16.87 19.41
C PHE A 611 -23.09 -17.85 19.24
N LYS A 612 -23.05 -18.74 18.23
CA LYS A 612 -24.11 -19.73 17.99
C LYS A 612 -24.30 -20.66 19.17
N PHE A 613 -23.19 -21.14 19.73
CA PHE A 613 -23.22 -22.03 20.87
C PHE A 613 -23.86 -21.35 22.09
N MET A 614 -23.44 -20.11 22.39
CA MET A 614 -24.03 -19.32 23.48
C MET A 614 -25.51 -19.03 23.25
N ALA A 615 -25.90 -18.68 22.02
CA ALA A 615 -27.30 -18.42 21.65
C ALA A 615 -28.17 -19.67 21.84
N LEU A 616 -27.73 -20.82 21.31
CA LEU A 616 -28.44 -22.09 21.44
C LEU A 616 -28.53 -22.52 22.91
N TYR A 617 -27.42 -22.41 23.63
CA TYR A 617 -27.34 -22.72 25.06
C TYR A 617 -28.35 -21.88 25.87
N SER A 618 -28.40 -20.56 25.65
CA SER A 618 -29.35 -19.68 26.32
C SER A 618 -30.81 -20.02 25.99
N ILE A 619 -31.13 -20.40 24.74
CA ILE A 619 -32.49 -20.80 24.35
C ILE A 619 -32.88 -22.14 25.00
N ILE A 620 -32.01 -23.14 24.97
CA ILE A 620 -32.26 -24.44 25.60
C ILE A 620 -32.46 -24.25 27.11
N GLN A 621 -31.56 -23.50 27.77
CA GLN A 621 -31.66 -23.25 29.20
C GLN A 621 -32.95 -22.50 29.56
N TYR A 622 -33.32 -21.49 28.76
CA TYR A 622 -34.58 -20.76 28.91
C TYR A 622 -35.81 -21.68 28.82
N ILE A 623 -35.89 -22.53 27.78
CA ILE A 623 -37.02 -23.45 27.59
C ILE A 623 -37.07 -24.46 28.74
N SER A 624 -35.94 -25.09 29.06
CA SER A 624 -35.86 -26.11 30.12
C SER A 624 -36.29 -25.54 31.47
N VAL A 625 -35.79 -24.37 31.86
CA VAL A 625 -36.12 -23.74 33.15
C VAL A 625 -37.58 -23.26 33.18
N THR A 626 -38.08 -22.68 32.09
CA THR A 626 -39.49 -22.26 32.00
C THR A 626 -40.45 -23.47 32.10
N LEU A 627 -40.12 -24.60 31.47
CA LEU A 627 -40.89 -25.84 31.58
C LEU A 627 -40.79 -26.45 32.98
N LEU A 628 -39.60 -26.49 33.58
CA LEU A 628 -39.42 -27.00 34.94
C LEU A 628 -40.20 -26.18 35.96
N TYR A 629 -40.24 -24.85 35.85
CA TYR A 629 -41.06 -24.00 36.72
C TYR A 629 -42.56 -24.09 36.42
N SER A 630 -42.96 -24.57 35.24
CA SER A 630 -44.37 -24.85 34.94
C SER A 630 -44.88 -26.14 35.59
N ASN A 631 -44.00 -27.11 35.83
CA ASN A 631 -44.33 -28.37 36.49
C ASN A 631 -44.13 -28.26 38.02
N VAL A 632 -45.12 -28.69 38.79
CA VAL A 632 -45.15 -28.56 40.27
C VAL A 632 -44.02 -29.31 40.98
N ASN A 633 -43.35 -30.27 40.30
CA ASN A 633 -42.15 -30.92 40.80
C ASN A 633 -40.94 -29.98 40.69
N ARG A 634 -40.76 -29.15 41.71
CA ARG A 634 -39.64 -28.21 41.88
C ARG A 634 -38.31 -28.95 42.01
N VAL A 635 -37.76 -29.40 40.89
CA VAL A 635 -36.37 -29.86 40.81
C VAL A 635 -35.49 -28.61 40.82
N THR A 636 -34.93 -28.29 41.98
CA THR A 636 -33.88 -27.28 42.12
C THR A 636 -32.62 -27.79 41.40
N LEU A 637 -32.32 -27.22 40.24
CA LEU A 637 -31.06 -27.48 39.55
C LEU A 637 -29.93 -26.74 40.31
N GLU A 638 -29.42 -27.35 41.38
CA GLU A 638 -28.21 -26.89 42.11
C GLU A 638 -26.94 -26.90 41.21
N ASN A 639 -27.04 -27.43 39.98
CA ASN A 639 -25.93 -27.64 39.05
C ASN A 639 -25.60 -26.42 38.15
N HIS A 640 -26.15 -25.22 38.41
CA HIS A 640 -25.83 -24.03 37.62
C HIS A 640 -24.32 -23.73 37.57
N ASN A 641 -23.58 -24.01 38.65
CA ASN A 641 -22.13 -23.81 38.71
C ASN A 641 -21.34 -24.79 37.83
N ASP A 642 -21.74 -26.06 37.74
CA ASP A 642 -21.03 -27.07 36.95
C ASP A 642 -21.19 -26.83 35.45
N VAL A 643 -22.38 -26.36 35.03
CA VAL A 643 -22.64 -26.03 33.63
C VAL A 643 -21.87 -24.78 33.21
N MET A 644 -21.75 -23.77 34.09
CA MET A 644 -20.93 -22.57 33.84
C MET A 644 -19.43 -22.90 33.75
N CYS A 645 -18.93 -23.84 34.56
CA CYS A 645 -17.56 -24.33 34.47
C CYS A 645 -17.30 -25.04 33.14
N ASN A 646 -18.18 -25.97 32.74
CA ASN A 646 -18.07 -26.69 31.46
C ASN A 646 -18.16 -25.75 30.24
N LEU A 647 -19.01 -24.74 30.32
CA LEU A 647 -19.14 -23.67 29.33
C LEU A 647 -17.82 -22.91 29.15
N PHE A 648 -17.13 -22.57 30.25
CA PHE A 648 -15.85 -21.87 30.21
C PHE A 648 -14.75 -22.72 29.55
N PHE A 649 -14.67 -24.01 29.88
CA PHE A 649 -13.72 -24.94 29.25
C PHE A 649 -13.98 -25.11 27.75
N PHE A 650 -15.25 -25.22 27.34
CA PHE A 650 -15.61 -25.35 25.93
C PHE A 650 -15.27 -24.08 25.13
N LEU A 651 -15.61 -22.90 25.66
CA LEU A 651 -15.29 -21.60 25.04
C LEU A 651 -13.77 -21.40 24.89
N PHE A 652 -13.00 -21.84 25.89
CA PHE A 652 -11.54 -21.85 25.83
C PHE A 652 -11.03 -22.79 24.73
N ALA A 653 -11.51 -24.03 24.68
CA ALA A 653 -11.11 -25.01 23.68
C ALA A 653 -11.41 -24.55 22.24
N VAL A 654 -12.59 -23.98 21.99
CA VAL A 654 -12.98 -23.46 20.67
C VAL A 654 -12.09 -22.29 20.23
N SER A 655 -11.60 -21.50 21.19
CA SER A 655 -10.71 -20.36 20.93
C SER A 655 -9.28 -20.76 20.54
N LEU A 656 -8.89 -22.02 20.81
CA LEU A 656 -7.56 -22.55 20.47
C LEU A 656 -7.46 -23.09 19.04
N ASN A 657 -8.57 -23.16 18.30
CA ASN A 657 -8.58 -23.68 16.93
C ASN A 657 -7.60 -22.92 16.01
N PRO A 658 -6.64 -23.62 15.38
CA PRO A 658 -5.69 -23.00 14.48
C PRO A 658 -6.32 -22.68 13.12
N ALA A 659 -5.70 -21.76 12.37
CA ALA A 659 -6.09 -21.51 10.99
C ALA A 659 -5.78 -22.70 10.08
N TRP A 660 -6.64 -22.90 9.07
CA TRP A 660 -6.39 -23.89 8.03
C TRP A 660 -5.17 -23.52 7.18
N LYS A 661 -4.42 -24.52 6.72
CA LYS A 661 -3.13 -24.33 6.04
C LYS A 661 -3.26 -23.63 4.69
N GLU A 662 -4.34 -23.89 3.96
CA GLU A 662 -4.56 -23.36 2.61
C GLU A 662 -5.67 -22.30 2.57
N LEU A 663 -5.58 -21.39 1.60
CA LEU A 663 -6.59 -20.35 1.41
C LEU A 663 -7.64 -20.81 0.40
N VAL A 664 -8.89 -20.97 0.85
CA VAL A 664 -9.99 -21.50 0.02
C VAL A 664 -10.80 -20.35 -0.62
N ALA A 665 -11.50 -20.59 -1.73
CA ALA A 665 -12.37 -19.57 -2.34
C ALA A 665 -13.61 -19.20 -1.49
N ARG A 666 -14.12 -20.13 -0.68
CA ARG A 666 -15.29 -19.90 0.17
C ARG A 666 -14.96 -18.98 1.34
N ARG A 667 -15.68 -17.87 1.44
CA ARG A 667 -15.57 -16.91 2.55
C ARG A 667 -16.51 -17.30 3.70
N PRO A 668 -16.17 -16.97 4.96
CA PRO A 668 -17.09 -17.11 6.08
C PRO A 668 -18.35 -16.23 5.90
N PRO A 669 -19.46 -16.51 6.58
CA PRO A 669 -20.62 -15.63 6.58
C PRO A 669 -20.27 -14.24 7.16
N SER A 670 -20.92 -13.20 6.65
CA SER A 670 -20.67 -11.79 7.06
C SER A 670 -21.66 -11.27 8.11
N GLY A 671 -22.77 -11.97 8.34
CA GLY A 671 -23.80 -11.62 9.30
C GLY A 671 -24.36 -12.85 10.02
N LEU A 672 -24.91 -12.64 11.21
CA LEU A 672 -25.47 -13.70 12.06
C LEU A 672 -26.90 -14.06 11.63
N ILE A 673 -27.62 -13.08 11.12
CA ILE A 673 -29.02 -13.17 10.70
C ILE A 673 -29.05 -13.58 9.22
N SER A 674 -28.71 -14.84 8.94
CA SER A 674 -29.03 -15.43 7.63
C SER A 674 -30.14 -16.47 7.81
N GLY A 675 -31.11 -16.49 6.90
CA GLY A 675 -32.26 -17.39 6.96
C GLY A 675 -31.91 -18.86 7.28
N PRO A 676 -30.84 -19.45 6.69
CA PRO A 676 -30.42 -20.82 7.02
C PRO A 676 -29.95 -20.99 8.48
N LEU A 677 -29.33 -19.97 9.08
CA LEU A 677 -28.79 -20.04 10.45
C LEU A 677 -29.88 -19.95 11.50
N LEU A 678 -30.85 -19.05 11.29
CA LEU A 678 -32.04 -18.97 12.14
C LEU A 678 -32.91 -20.22 11.98
N ALA A 679 -33.07 -20.72 10.75
CA ALA A 679 -33.78 -21.96 10.49
C ALA A 679 -33.10 -23.17 11.16
N CYS A 680 -31.77 -23.29 11.12
CA CYS A 680 -31.05 -24.34 11.86
C CYS A 680 -31.28 -24.25 13.36
N ASN A 681 -31.16 -23.06 13.97
CA ASN A 681 -31.40 -22.93 15.41
C ASN A 681 -32.84 -23.30 15.79
N VAL A 682 -33.82 -22.95 14.96
CA VAL A 682 -35.23 -23.33 15.18
C VAL A 682 -35.43 -24.85 14.99
N LEU A 683 -34.84 -25.44 13.95
CA LEU A 683 -34.93 -26.87 13.65
C LEU A 683 -34.27 -27.74 14.75
N ASP A 684 -33.10 -27.34 15.24
CA ASP A 684 -32.38 -28.03 16.32
C ASP A 684 -33.16 -27.97 17.65
N VAL A 685 -33.88 -26.87 17.90
CA VAL A 685 -34.79 -26.76 19.06
C VAL A 685 -36.04 -27.62 18.87
N THR A 686 -36.59 -27.74 17.66
CA THR A 686 -37.76 -28.62 17.42
C THR A 686 -37.44 -30.10 17.50
N ASN A 687 -36.23 -30.52 17.10
CA ASN A 687 -35.80 -31.93 17.16
C ASN A 687 -35.43 -32.41 18.57
N THR A 688 -35.24 -31.50 19.52
CA THR A 688 -34.95 -31.82 20.93
C THR A 688 -36.21 -31.86 21.80
N SER A 689 -37.41 -31.70 21.22
CA SER A 689 -38.66 -31.81 21.97
C SER A 689 -39.04 -33.30 22.19
N PRO A 690 -39.11 -33.79 23.44
CA PRO A 690 -39.47 -35.17 23.70
C PRO A 690 -40.96 -35.40 23.40
N ALA A 691 -41.27 -36.55 22.79
CA ALA A 691 -42.63 -36.98 22.53
C ALA A 691 -43.43 -37.05 23.85
N HIS A 692 -44.59 -36.39 23.86
CA HIS A 692 -45.56 -36.47 24.97
C HIS A 692 -45.93 -37.93 25.24
N HIS A 693 -45.42 -38.50 26.34
CA HIS A 693 -46.01 -39.65 26.98
C HIS A 693 -46.68 -39.19 28.27
N GLY A 694 -48.00 -39.35 28.35
CA GLY A 694 -48.73 -39.22 29.60
C GLY A 694 -48.59 -40.47 30.44
N ASN A 695 -48.37 -40.33 31.75
CA ASN A 695 -49.33 -40.79 32.75
C ASN A 695 -48.87 -40.51 34.20
N GLU A 696 -49.89 -40.21 35.01
CA GLU A 696 -50.08 -40.47 36.44
C GLU A 696 -49.00 -40.06 37.46
N SER A 697 -49.38 -39.05 38.24
CA SER A 697 -48.74 -38.55 39.45
C SER A 697 -48.79 -39.56 40.60
N LEU A 698 -47.63 -39.85 41.21
CA LEU A 698 -47.53 -40.41 42.55
C LEU A 698 -46.70 -39.47 43.44
N HIS A 699 -47.25 -39.25 44.63
CA HIS A 699 -46.81 -38.30 45.66
C HIS A 699 -45.53 -38.72 46.39
N ASP A 700 -44.83 -37.69 46.86
CA ASP A 700 -43.97 -37.59 48.04
C ASP A 700 -42.42 -37.65 47.94
N GLU A 701 -41.88 -36.50 48.38
CA GLU A 701 -40.69 -36.16 49.15
C GLU A 701 -39.28 -36.68 48.79
N HIS A 702 -38.43 -35.67 48.62
CA HIS A 702 -37.00 -35.59 48.94
C HIS A 702 -36.05 -36.66 48.38
N TYR A 703 -35.15 -36.15 47.54
CA TYR A 703 -33.83 -36.71 47.20
C TYR A 703 -33.82 -37.99 46.36
N ILE A 704 -33.46 -37.78 45.08
CA ILE A 704 -32.63 -38.68 44.26
C ILE A 704 -33.15 -40.12 44.17
N LYS A 705 -34.13 -40.36 43.30
CA LYS A 705 -34.31 -41.66 42.58
C LYS A 705 -35.39 -41.66 41.49
N ASN A 706 -35.74 -40.52 40.90
CA ASN A 706 -36.63 -40.54 39.74
C ASN A 706 -35.83 -40.86 38.47
N TYR A 707 -36.28 -41.89 37.75
CA TYR A 707 -35.84 -42.21 36.39
C TYR A 707 -35.86 -40.94 35.53
N GLU A 708 -36.92 -40.14 35.65
CA GLU A 708 -37.07 -38.86 34.96
C GLU A 708 -35.93 -37.87 35.24
N ASN A 709 -35.46 -37.73 36.48
CA ASN A 709 -34.33 -36.83 36.79
C ASN A 709 -33.00 -37.33 36.19
N THR A 710 -32.86 -38.65 36.06
CA THR A 710 -31.65 -39.25 35.47
C THR A 710 -31.71 -39.13 33.95
N THR A 711 -32.89 -39.38 33.34
CA THR A 711 -33.15 -39.26 31.89
C THR A 711 -33.21 -37.81 31.41
N LEU A 712 -33.55 -36.83 32.26
CA LEU A 712 -33.53 -35.41 31.91
C LEU A 712 -32.13 -34.79 32.08
N PHE A 713 -31.27 -35.41 32.89
CA PHE A 713 -29.87 -35.03 33.07
C PHE A 713 -28.94 -35.61 32.00
N PHE A 714 -29.17 -36.86 31.59
CA PHE A 714 -28.49 -37.51 30.46
C PHE A 714 -29.08 -37.04 29.13
#